data_AF-A0A962F218-F1
#
_entry.id   AF-A0A962F218-F1
#
_cell.length_a   1.000
_cell.length_b   1.000
_cell.length_c   1.000
_cell.angle_alpha   90.00
_cell.angle_beta   90.00
_cell.angle_gamma   90.00
#
_symmetry.space_group_name_H-M   'P 1'
#
loop_
_entity.id
_entity.type
_entity.pdbx_description
1 polymer ?
#
loop_
_entity_poly.entity_id
_entity_poly.type
_entity_poly.pdbx_seq_one_letter_code
_entity_poly.pdbx_strand_id
1 'polypeptide(L)'
;MIYRGHDLDLRTPAWREVEPARQETGNEVADREDGDVLYGYQAGHEMPIWVDETVLACCNHAFDVALAHRSAEVRVEHLLHALTRIDASATVLEYSGIRAASLRRETATVIANDIPVAYGNGGFSPRRADGFEQTLRLAAAHAYQRNQPVNVEDLLQVFLVVRPAIEGMELVARHLSARRVRPEQQRATFYYQQQRPSYPPPPAYTSSPDVRGYENAPEQRGWRTSDGFYDAGFEHTFKSMPRPTSPAPKRTQQAPAPYNAGPPEKSASPPSEPASPAAARQPAAQPSPPPPPPASQAAPPPPPPPVHAQQPDPTQAPPEPKAAIDPTQAVTDRMQNSRLDALEKMVRDISGQIIGQRDDSVRLSEGLFNRLASIEALVSARPEPVHEVSEIDLSGVEKRLAEFDLGRVEQRLSEIDLGRVEHQLTALDQQFSARLNESTSTVSQKIAALEAVSNLGEVVARLELIEEALVGRDGEISGDLDGRVKDVAEAVSLQQTTLEDVRSSLSEDVRDVNMSITEQSSRISSTGESLNELVRAVESLRDEERNTVTQVGSLLSNYRSDIHGYVAQTNEAHEVHNAELKEVHDALMKLNSNQHTLAGSIDEWRSDGAGDLALLAARIEGLEREAGRPMALLETLSANMENMHRLTVERYHRRNRFWYWLFGTDDWVAASWPSQSARIEAERAALSS
;
A
#
# COMPACT_ATOMS: atom_id res chain seq x y z
N MET A 1 25.70 -10.56 -5.69
CA MET A 1 26.34 -9.22 -5.76
C MET A 1 27.39 -9.11 -4.64
N ILE A 2 28.37 -8.19 -4.68
CA ILE A 2 29.34 -7.93 -3.58
C ILE A 2 29.20 -6.45 -3.14
N TYR A 3 29.52 -6.13 -1.88
CA TYR A 3 29.55 -4.75 -1.38
C TYR A 3 30.71 -3.95 -2.01
N ARG A 4 30.47 -2.68 -2.34
CA ARG A 4 31.47 -1.80 -3.01
C ARG A 4 32.48 -1.18 -2.05
N GLY A 5 32.13 -0.99 -0.78
CA GLY A 5 33.07 -0.53 0.24
C GLY A 5 34.03 -1.64 0.65
N HIS A 6 35.27 -1.28 1.00
CA HIS A 6 36.33 -2.24 1.39
C HIS A 6 36.38 -2.53 2.90
N ASP A 7 35.39 -2.07 3.66
CA ASP A 7 35.40 -1.92 5.12
C ASP A 7 34.21 -2.60 5.83
N LEU A 8 33.35 -3.29 5.08
CA LEU A 8 32.32 -4.18 5.58
C LEU A 8 32.26 -5.45 4.73
N ASP A 9 32.44 -6.61 5.35
CA ASP A 9 32.20 -7.91 4.71
C ASP A 9 30.70 -8.25 4.77
N LEU A 10 29.95 -7.81 3.76
CA LEU A 10 28.53 -8.14 3.58
C LEU A 10 28.38 -9.31 2.60
N ARG A 11 27.79 -10.42 3.06
CA ARG A 11 27.63 -11.65 2.27
C ARG A 11 26.16 -11.99 2.03
N THR A 12 25.81 -12.38 0.80
CA THR A 12 24.45 -12.79 0.39
C THR A 12 24.36 -14.31 0.23
N PRO A 13 23.31 -15.00 0.72
CA PRO A 13 23.31 -16.46 0.98
C PRO A 13 23.75 -17.36 -0.19
N ALA A 14 23.59 -16.93 -1.44
CA ALA A 14 24.17 -17.59 -2.62
C ALA A 14 25.70 -17.80 -2.56
N TRP A 15 26.42 -17.05 -1.70
CA TRP A 15 27.85 -17.24 -1.43
C TRP A 15 28.16 -18.66 -0.92
N ARG A 16 27.22 -19.27 -0.18
CA ARG A 16 27.40 -20.56 0.51
C ARG A 16 27.38 -21.76 -0.42
N GLU A 17 26.87 -21.61 -1.65
CA GLU A 17 26.81 -22.70 -2.64
C GLU A 17 28.06 -22.78 -3.53
N VAL A 18 28.92 -21.75 -3.51
CA VAL A 18 30.05 -21.61 -4.46
C VAL A 18 31.41 -21.96 -3.83
N GLU A 19 31.54 -22.00 -2.50
CA GLU A 19 32.71 -22.58 -1.83
C GLU A 19 32.45 -24.05 -1.45
N PRO A 20 32.92 -25.04 -2.25
CA PRO A 20 33.00 -26.41 -1.76
C PRO A 20 33.97 -26.43 -0.57
N ALA A 21 33.52 -26.97 0.55
CA ALA A 21 34.19 -26.90 1.85
C ALA A 21 35.70 -27.12 1.74
N ARG A 22 36.48 -26.04 1.84
CA ARG A 22 37.90 -26.13 2.18
C ARG A 22 37.97 -26.56 3.63
N GLN A 23 38.00 -27.87 3.78
CA GLN A 23 38.23 -28.57 5.03
C GLN A 23 39.66 -28.21 5.48
N GLU A 24 39.78 -27.19 6.34
CA GLU A 24 41.06 -26.81 6.96
C GLU A 24 41.48 -27.91 7.93
N THR A 25 42.16 -28.91 7.37
CA THR A 25 42.87 -29.93 8.13
C THR A 25 44.17 -29.34 8.64
N GLY A 26 44.28 -29.11 9.95
CA GLY A 26 45.58 -28.97 10.61
C GLY A 26 45.63 -27.98 11.76
N ASN A 27 45.61 -28.53 12.97
CA ASN A 27 46.36 -28.10 14.16
C ASN A 27 46.78 -26.62 14.28
N GLU A 28 46.25 -25.95 15.32
CA GLU A 28 47.10 -25.68 16.50
C GLU A 28 46.23 -25.52 17.75
N VAL A 29 46.23 -26.56 18.60
CA VAL A 29 45.75 -26.44 19.98
C VAL A 29 46.90 -25.86 20.80
N ALA A 30 46.76 -24.60 21.19
CA ALA A 30 47.63 -23.97 22.17
C ALA A 30 46.78 -23.55 23.38
N ASP A 31 47.10 -24.14 24.54
CA ASP A 31 46.35 -23.96 25.77
C ASP A 31 46.23 -22.48 26.16
N ARG A 32 45.02 -22.07 26.55
CA ARG A 32 44.83 -20.87 27.36
C ARG A 32 43.75 -21.15 28.40
N GLU A 33 44.23 -21.37 29.63
CA GLU A 33 43.44 -21.79 30.79
C GLU A 33 42.44 -20.72 31.26
N ASP A 34 41.48 -21.21 32.04
CA ASP A 34 40.39 -20.52 32.72
C ASP A 34 40.59 -19.03 33.06
N GLY A 35 39.68 -18.20 32.55
CA GLY A 35 39.65 -16.76 32.77
C GLY A 35 38.25 -16.17 32.59
N ASP A 36 37.28 -16.67 33.36
CA ASP A 36 35.99 -16.03 33.72
C ASP A 36 35.37 -15.09 32.66
N VAL A 37 34.95 -15.67 31.52
CA VAL A 37 34.31 -14.92 30.43
C VAL A 37 32.82 -14.73 30.71
N LEU A 38 32.49 -13.71 31.51
CA LEU A 38 31.17 -13.08 31.39
C LEU A 38 30.98 -12.60 29.94
N TYR A 39 29.74 -12.76 29.43
CA TYR A 39 29.29 -12.41 28.07
C TYR A 39 29.64 -10.96 27.64
N GLY A 40 30.89 -10.75 27.22
CA GLY A 40 31.44 -9.45 26.82
C GLY A 40 31.31 -9.21 25.33
N TYR A 41 30.70 -8.08 24.96
CA TYR A 41 30.33 -7.66 23.59
C TYR A 41 31.49 -7.44 22.58
N GLN A 42 32.71 -7.92 22.84
CA GLN A 42 33.92 -7.55 22.08
C GLN A 42 34.38 -8.54 21.00
N ALA A 43 33.68 -9.67 20.78
CA ALA A 43 33.97 -10.61 19.69
C ALA A 43 33.42 -10.17 18.30
N GLY A 44 33.06 -8.89 18.13
CA GLY A 44 32.00 -8.49 17.20
C GLY A 44 32.38 -7.94 15.82
N HIS A 45 33.60 -7.43 15.60
CA HIS A 45 33.90 -6.61 14.39
C HIS A 45 34.37 -7.38 13.16
N GLU A 46 34.98 -8.56 13.29
CA GLU A 46 35.56 -9.28 12.13
C GLU A 46 34.62 -10.30 11.49
N MET A 47 33.50 -10.66 12.16
CA MET A 47 32.56 -11.62 11.59
C MET A 47 31.75 -11.01 10.43
N PRO A 48 31.62 -11.72 9.28
CA PRO A 48 30.86 -11.26 8.13
C PRO A 48 29.37 -11.10 8.46
N ILE A 49 28.76 -10.07 7.88
CA ILE A 49 27.34 -9.77 8.07
C ILE A 49 26.55 -10.43 6.95
N TRP A 50 25.68 -11.37 7.28
CA TRP A 50 24.82 -12.04 6.30
C TRP A 50 23.59 -11.18 6.01
N VAL A 51 23.46 -10.73 4.77
CA VAL A 51 22.38 -9.84 4.30
C VAL A 51 21.62 -10.46 3.13
N ASP A 52 20.36 -10.08 2.94
CA ASP A 52 19.63 -10.42 1.72
C ASP A 52 20.10 -9.55 0.53
N GLU A 53 19.65 -9.89 -0.68
CA GLU A 53 20.07 -9.16 -1.89
C GLU A 53 19.49 -7.73 -1.95
N THR A 54 18.34 -7.48 -1.30
CA THR A 54 17.70 -6.16 -1.24
C THR A 54 18.51 -5.21 -0.35
N VAL A 55 18.90 -5.67 0.85
CA VAL A 55 19.72 -4.94 1.81
C VAL A 55 21.12 -4.71 1.23
N LEU A 56 21.71 -5.70 0.54
CA LEU A 56 22.99 -5.48 -0.14
C LEU A 56 22.88 -4.43 -1.25
N ALA A 57 21.81 -4.47 -2.06
CA ALA A 57 21.55 -3.45 -3.07
C ALA A 57 21.35 -2.06 -2.44
N CYS A 58 20.65 -1.97 -1.29
CA CYS A 58 20.50 -0.72 -0.54
C CYS A 58 21.85 -0.21 -0.01
N CYS A 59 22.71 -1.08 0.52
CA CYS A 59 24.04 -0.71 1.01
C CYS A 59 24.95 -0.21 -0.14
N ASN A 60 24.90 -0.87 -1.29
CA ASN A 60 25.62 -0.42 -2.49
C ASN A 60 25.10 0.92 -3.02
N HIS A 61 23.78 1.14 -3.03
CA HIS A 61 23.20 2.42 -3.42
C HIS A 61 23.54 3.52 -2.40
N ALA A 62 23.55 3.23 -1.11
CA ALA A 62 23.98 4.16 -0.07
C ALA A 62 25.44 4.60 -0.24
N PHE A 63 26.33 3.66 -0.59
CA PHE A 63 27.73 3.94 -0.95
C PHE A 63 27.82 4.84 -2.19
N ASP A 64 27.05 4.54 -3.25
CA ASP A 64 27.03 5.34 -4.47
C ASP A 64 26.52 6.77 -4.23
N VAL A 65 25.51 6.95 -3.38
CA VAL A 65 25.01 8.28 -2.98
C VAL A 65 26.04 9.04 -2.14
N ALA A 66 26.69 8.37 -1.17
CA ALA A 66 27.76 8.98 -0.37
C ALA A 66 28.94 9.44 -1.27
N LEU A 67 29.30 8.63 -2.28
CA LEU A 67 30.32 8.95 -3.27
C LEU A 67 29.90 10.16 -4.13
N ALA A 68 28.67 10.18 -4.63
CA ALA A 68 28.14 11.27 -5.44
C ALA A 68 28.11 12.62 -4.69
N HIS A 69 27.72 12.59 -3.40
CA HIS A 69 27.74 13.76 -2.52
C HIS A 69 29.12 14.08 -1.93
N ARG A 70 30.15 13.28 -2.23
CA ARG A 70 31.51 13.40 -1.67
C ARG A 70 31.54 13.38 -0.13
N SER A 71 30.62 12.64 0.48
CA SER A 71 30.60 12.40 1.93
C SER A 71 31.81 11.58 2.35
N ALA A 72 32.50 12.00 3.41
CA ALA A 72 33.58 11.21 4.03
C ALA A 72 33.14 9.78 4.35
N GLU A 73 31.87 9.61 4.70
CA GLU A 73 31.35 8.37 5.24
C GLU A 73 29.96 7.98 4.69
N VAL A 74 29.73 6.68 4.54
CA VAL A 74 28.41 6.05 4.36
C VAL A 74 27.73 6.00 5.72
N ARG A 75 26.88 7.00 5.96
CA ARG A 75 26.05 7.16 7.16
C ARG A 75 24.65 6.54 7.01
N VAL A 76 23.92 6.41 8.13
CA VAL A 76 22.56 5.86 8.19
C VAL A 76 21.57 6.60 7.29
N GLU A 77 21.73 7.92 7.10
CA GLU A 77 20.88 8.72 6.22
C GLU A 77 20.96 8.28 4.75
N HIS A 78 22.15 7.89 4.29
CA HIS A 78 22.34 7.33 2.94
C HIS A 78 21.63 5.98 2.80
N LEU A 79 21.66 5.13 3.84
CA LEU A 79 20.94 3.87 3.88
C LEU A 79 19.42 4.10 3.86
N LEU A 80 18.91 5.03 4.67
CA LEU A 80 17.49 5.39 4.68
C LEU A 80 17.05 5.94 3.31
N HIS A 81 17.87 6.79 2.67
CA HIS A 81 17.60 7.26 1.32
C HIS A 81 17.54 6.10 0.32
N ALA A 82 18.52 5.18 0.36
CA ALA A 82 18.55 3.99 -0.48
C ALA A 82 17.35 3.06 -0.28
N LEU A 83 16.95 2.82 0.98
CA LEU A 83 15.77 2.02 1.32
C LEU A 83 14.48 2.62 0.73
N THR A 84 14.38 3.96 0.64
CA THR A 84 13.26 4.60 -0.07
C THR A 84 13.41 4.62 -1.59
N ARG A 85 14.59 4.33 -2.16
CA ARG A 85 14.85 4.44 -3.60
C ARG A 85 14.74 3.11 -4.35
N ILE A 86 15.03 1.99 -3.69
CA ILE A 86 14.83 0.65 -4.24
C ILE A 86 13.38 0.22 -3.98
N ASP A 87 12.66 -0.17 -5.04
CA ASP A 87 11.20 -0.41 -4.94
C ASP A 87 10.85 -1.55 -3.97
N ALA A 88 11.66 -2.63 -3.96
CA ALA A 88 11.46 -3.75 -3.05
C ALA A 88 11.52 -3.32 -1.57
N SER A 89 12.49 -2.51 -1.17
CA SER A 89 12.55 -1.97 0.20
C SER A 89 11.51 -0.89 0.45
N ALA A 90 11.19 -0.06 -0.54
CA ALA A 90 10.18 0.99 -0.42
C ALA A 90 8.78 0.42 -0.14
N THR A 91 8.41 -0.70 -0.77
CA THR A 91 7.14 -1.38 -0.47
C THR A 91 7.09 -1.92 0.97
N VAL A 92 8.22 -2.42 1.51
CA VAL A 92 8.31 -2.87 2.93
C VAL A 92 8.23 -1.69 3.92
N LEU A 93 8.80 -0.53 3.56
CA LEU A 93 8.61 0.71 4.34
C LEU A 93 7.13 1.11 4.40
N GLU A 94 6.45 1.15 3.26
CA GLU A 94 5.03 1.52 3.16
C GLU A 94 4.13 0.51 3.87
N TYR A 95 4.42 -0.79 3.75
CA TYR A 95 3.77 -1.86 4.51
C TYR A 95 3.88 -1.64 6.02
N SER A 96 5.05 -1.18 6.47
CA SER A 96 5.33 -0.84 7.88
C SER A 96 4.73 0.50 8.32
N GLY A 97 3.96 1.16 7.46
CA GLY A 97 3.29 2.45 7.71
C GLY A 97 4.20 3.68 7.52
N ILE A 98 5.45 3.50 7.07
CA ILE A 98 6.41 4.57 6.86
C ILE A 98 6.23 5.16 5.47
N ARG A 99 6.01 6.47 5.38
CA ARG A 99 5.75 7.15 4.09
C ARG A 99 7.04 7.29 3.28
N ALA A 100 7.38 6.29 2.46
CA ALA A 100 8.64 6.23 1.71
C ALA A 100 8.91 7.51 0.89
N ALA A 101 7.92 8.07 0.20
CA ALA A 101 8.08 9.32 -0.56
C ALA A 101 8.41 10.54 0.32
N SER A 102 7.87 10.61 1.55
CA SER A 102 8.11 11.69 2.50
C SER A 102 9.49 11.56 3.15
N LEU A 103 9.84 10.35 3.60
CA LEU A 103 11.17 10.02 4.12
C LEU A 103 12.26 10.25 3.06
N ARG A 104 12.00 9.96 1.78
CA ARG A 104 12.92 10.22 0.66
C ARG A 104 13.23 11.71 0.50
N ARG A 105 12.22 12.58 0.62
CA ARG A 105 12.39 14.04 0.55
C ARG A 105 13.21 14.56 1.73
N GLU A 106 12.90 14.15 2.96
CA GLU A 106 13.64 14.62 4.15
C GLU A 106 15.08 14.09 4.19
N THR A 107 15.31 12.80 3.90
CA THR A 107 16.67 12.23 3.82
C THR A 107 17.52 12.89 2.75
N ALA A 108 16.95 13.22 1.58
CA ALA A 108 17.67 13.96 0.54
C ALA A 108 18.10 15.37 1.02
N THR A 109 17.21 16.08 1.73
CA THR A 109 17.51 17.39 2.32
C THR A 109 18.60 17.31 3.37
N VAL A 110 18.56 16.30 4.25
CA VAL A 110 19.60 16.06 5.28
C VAL A 110 20.96 15.73 4.63
N ILE A 111 20.97 14.86 3.61
CA ILE A 111 22.20 14.52 2.85
C ILE A 111 22.78 15.76 2.15
N ALA A 112 21.94 16.66 1.65
CA ALA A 112 22.38 17.87 0.96
C ALA A 112 22.89 18.99 1.89
N ASN A 113 22.34 19.10 3.11
CA ASN A 113 22.61 20.21 4.02
C ASN A 113 23.57 19.86 5.17
N ASP A 114 23.39 18.68 5.79
CA ASP A 114 23.95 18.39 7.11
C ASP A 114 25.20 17.50 7.04
N ILE A 115 25.43 16.81 5.91
CA ILE A 115 26.55 15.89 5.73
C ILE A 115 27.77 16.64 5.19
N PRO A 116 28.92 16.65 5.91
CA PRO A 116 30.09 17.41 5.50
C PRO A 116 30.76 16.80 4.26
N VAL A 117 30.91 17.64 3.23
CA VAL A 117 31.66 17.33 2.01
C VAL A 117 33.16 17.22 2.32
N ALA A 118 33.78 16.12 1.95
CA ALA A 118 35.20 15.89 2.15
C ALA A 118 36.04 16.58 1.05
N TYR A 119 36.90 17.52 1.45
CA TYR A 119 37.81 18.24 0.55
C TYR A 119 39.13 17.48 0.31
N GLY A 120 39.04 16.28 -0.26
CA GLY A 120 40.20 15.43 -0.59
C GLY A 120 40.49 15.36 -2.10
N ASN A 121 41.67 15.79 -2.54
CA ASN A 121 42.12 15.77 -3.95
C ASN A 121 42.65 14.38 -4.43
N GLY A 122 42.10 13.28 -3.91
CA GLY A 122 42.54 11.91 -4.22
C GLY A 122 41.40 10.99 -4.63
N GLY A 123 41.74 9.75 -5.04
CA GLY A 123 40.77 8.70 -5.31
C GLY A 123 39.95 8.40 -4.05
N PHE A 124 38.75 8.96 -3.98
CA PHE A 124 37.98 9.06 -2.76
C PHE A 124 36.95 7.93 -2.68
N SER A 125 37.17 7.00 -1.76
CA SER A 125 36.17 6.00 -1.35
C SER A 125 35.60 6.44 -0.01
N PRO A 126 34.27 6.68 0.11
CA PRO A 126 33.61 6.83 1.40
C PRO A 126 33.94 5.63 2.30
N ARG A 127 34.14 5.90 3.59
CA ARG A 127 34.26 4.86 4.63
C ARG A 127 32.90 4.58 5.26
N ARG A 128 32.68 3.43 5.87
CA ARG A 128 31.48 3.14 6.63
C ARG A 128 31.49 3.88 7.98
N ALA A 129 30.42 4.61 8.29
CA ALA A 129 30.26 5.24 9.61
C ALA A 129 29.95 4.19 10.69
N ASP A 130 30.40 4.43 11.93
CA ASP A 130 30.19 3.48 13.04
C ASP A 130 28.71 3.20 13.31
N GLY A 131 27.85 4.23 13.26
CA GLY A 131 26.40 4.06 13.40
C GLY A 131 25.75 3.23 12.29
N PHE A 132 26.33 3.25 11.07
CA PHE A 132 25.87 2.43 9.95
C PHE A 132 26.28 0.96 10.12
N GLU A 133 27.53 0.68 10.54
CA GLU A 133 27.93 -0.68 10.95
C GLU A 133 27.08 -1.19 12.12
N GLN A 134 26.93 -0.40 13.17
CA GLN A 134 26.19 -0.78 14.38
C GLN A 134 24.73 -1.14 14.05
N THR A 135 24.08 -0.37 13.19
CA THR A 135 22.74 -0.68 12.67
C THR A 135 22.70 -2.05 11.98
N LEU A 136 23.65 -2.32 11.07
CA LEU A 136 23.74 -3.59 10.35
C LEU A 136 24.02 -4.78 11.28
N ARG A 137 24.91 -4.61 12.29
CA ARG A 137 25.23 -5.67 13.26
C ARG A 137 24.08 -5.95 14.23
N LEU A 138 23.31 -4.93 14.64
CA LEU A 138 22.10 -5.12 15.45
C LEU A 138 21.01 -5.85 14.64
N ALA A 139 20.83 -5.49 13.38
CA ALA A 139 19.89 -6.20 12.50
C ALA A 139 20.34 -7.65 12.26
N ALA A 140 21.65 -7.90 12.13
CA ALA A 140 22.22 -9.24 12.07
C ALA A 140 21.99 -10.04 13.34
N ALA A 141 22.12 -9.46 14.53
CA ALA A 141 21.79 -10.13 15.78
C ALA A 141 20.32 -10.60 15.82
N HIS A 142 19.38 -9.80 15.29
CA HIS A 142 17.98 -10.20 15.14
C HIS A 142 17.78 -11.28 14.07
N ALA A 143 18.42 -11.17 12.91
CA ALA A 143 18.30 -12.14 11.82
C ALA A 143 18.92 -13.51 12.19
N TYR A 144 20.06 -13.52 12.90
CA TYR A 144 20.72 -14.73 13.39
C TYR A 144 19.84 -15.51 14.39
N GLN A 145 19.06 -14.84 15.24
CA GLN A 145 18.08 -15.52 16.11
C GLN A 145 17.01 -16.28 15.31
N ARG A 146 16.72 -15.83 14.08
CA ARG A 146 15.77 -16.45 13.15
C ARG A 146 16.45 -17.41 12.16
N ASN A 147 17.77 -17.58 12.25
CA ASN A 147 18.63 -18.31 11.30
C ASN A 147 18.38 -17.89 9.83
N GLN A 148 18.19 -16.59 9.60
CA GLN A 148 17.96 -15.99 8.28
C GLN A 148 18.99 -14.88 8.00
N PRO A 149 19.24 -14.53 6.72
CA PRO A 149 19.99 -13.32 6.38
C PRO A 149 19.21 -12.06 6.80
N VAL A 150 19.92 -10.98 7.10
CA VAL A 150 19.32 -9.67 7.41
C VAL A 150 18.46 -9.19 6.26
N ASN A 151 17.19 -8.95 6.56
CA ASN A 151 16.24 -8.39 5.61
C ASN A 151 15.87 -6.94 5.97
N VAL A 152 15.01 -6.32 5.15
CA VAL A 152 14.54 -4.95 5.39
C VAL A 152 13.67 -4.83 6.65
N GLU A 153 12.93 -5.88 7.05
CA GLU A 153 12.15 -5.88 8.29
C GLU A 153 13.07 -5.84 9.54
N ASP A 154 14.22 -6.53 9.54
CA ASP A 154 15.19 -6.49 10.66
C ASP A 154 15.78 -5.09 10.84
N LEU A 155 16.13 -4.41 9.73
CA LEU A 155 16.59 -3.02 9.76
C LEU A 155 15.52 -2.09 10.36
N LEU A 156 14.25 -2.27 9.95
CA LEU A 156 13.14 -1.50 10.50
C LEU A 156 12.90 -1.79 11.97
N GLN A 157 13.06 -3.04 12.41
CA GLN A 157 13.00 -3.39 13.82
C GLN A 157 14.08 -2.63 14.63
N VAL A 158 15.31 -2.54 14.13
CA VAL A 158 16.36 -1.72 14.77
C VAL A 158 15.99 -0.23 14.80
N PHE A 159 15.58 0.35 13.66
CA PHE A 159 15.21 1.78 13.56
C PHE A 159 14.04 2.20 14.46
N LEU A 160 13.14 1.26 14.77
CA LEU A 160 11.93 1.50 15.55
C LEU A 160 12.09 1.16 17.03
N VAL A 161 12.85 0.11 17.37
CA VAL A 161 12.99 -0.39 18.75
C VAL A 161 14.19 0.22 19.48
N VAL A 162 15.30 0.50 18.79
CA VAL A 162 16.61 0.81 19.43
C VAL A 162 16.89 2.32 19.56
N ARG A 163 15.84 3.16 19.51
CA ARG A 163 15.99 4.62 19.68
C ARG A 163 16.38 4.98 21.13
N PRO A 164 17.28 5.96 21.36
CA PRO A 164 17.71 7.02 20.43
C PRO A 164 19.24 7.09 20.20
N ALA A 165 19.99 6.01 20.39
CA ALA A 165 21.46 6.09 20.51
C ALA A 165 22.27 6.33 19.20
N ILE A 166 21.65 6.19 18.03
CA ILE A 166 22.33 6.28 16.72
C ILE A 166 21.77 7.46 15.91
N GLU A 167 22.66 8.30 15.38
CA GLU A 167 22.32 9.44 14.50
C GLU A 167 21.49 9.01 13.28
N GLY A 168 20.69 9.94 12.74
CA GLY A 168 19.84 9.70 11.57
C GLY A 168 18.60 8.82 11.79
N MET A 169 18.61 7.91 12.78
CA MET A 169 17.46 7.02 13.05
C MET A 169 16.18 7.81 13.37
N GLU A 170 16.30 9.02 13.93
CA GLU A 170 15.18 9.91 14.28
C GLU A 170 14.21 10.20 13.13
N LEU A 171 14.69 10.21 11.88
CA LEU A 171 13.89 10.50 10.70
C LEU A 171 12.73 9.49 10.53
N VAL A 172 12.98 8.20 10.75
CA VAL A 172 12.02 7.12 10.43
C VAL A 172 10.66 7.30 11.13
N ALA A 173 10.64 7.55 12.43
CA ALA A 173 9.42 7.73 13.20
C ALA A 173 8.74 9.10 13.03
N ARG A 174 9.40 10.11 12.45
CA ARG A 174 8.68 11.31 11.96
C ARG A 174 7.76 10.96 10.79
N HIS A 175 8.13 9.92 10.01
CA HIS A 175 7.37 9.43 8.85
C HIS A 175 6.52 8.17 9.13
N LEU A 176 6.49 7.68 10.37
CA LEU A 176 5.52 6.66 10.80
C LEU A 176 4.11 7.25 10.74
N SER A 177 3.28 6.72 9.86
CA SER A 177 1.87 7.08 9.82
C SER A 177 1.18 6.57 11.09
N ALA A 178 0.53 7.46 11.85
CA ALA A 178 -0.30 7.10 13.01
C ALA A 178 -1.44 6.10 12.67
N ARG A 179 -1.74 5.92 11.38
CA ARG A 179 -2.74 4.99 10.85
C ARG A 179 -2.17 3.56 10.72
N ARG A 180 -2.03 2.87 11.86
CA ARG A 180 -1.59 1.48 11.92
C ARG A 180 -2.70 0.54 11.41
N VAL A 181 -2.70 0.24 10.10
CA VAL A 181 -3.54 -0.82 9.52
C VAL A 181 -3.07 -2.18 10.06
N ARG A 182 -4.00 -3.09 10.36
CA ARG A 182 -3.67 -4.40 10.98
C ARG A 182 -2.76 -5.24 10.06
N PRO A 183 -1.56 -5.63 10.49
CA PRO A 183 -0.53 -6.22 9.62
C PRO A 183 -0.72 -7.72 9.31
N GLU A 184 -1.78 -8.38 9.79
CA GLU A 184 -1.97 -9.83 9.61
C GLU A 184 -2.62 -10.19 8.26
N GLN A 185 -3.60 -9.42 7.78
CA GLN A 185 -4.32 -9.76 6.54
C GLN A 185 -3.56 -9.47 5.25
N GLN A 186 -2.57 -8.56 5.26
CA GLN A 186 -1.79 -8.22 4.06
C GLN A 186 -0.44 -8.95 4.00
N ARG A 187 0.03 -9.56 5.09
CA ARG A 187 1.25 -10.39 5.11
C ARG A 187 1.07 -11.66 4.28
N ALA A 188 -0.14 -12.21 4.26
CA ALA A 188 -0.50 -13.39 3.50
C ALA A 188 -0.46 -13.20 1.97
N THR A 189 -0.57 -11.98 1.43
CA THR A 189 -0.51 -11.76 -0.02
C THR A 189 0.92 -11.53 -0.53
N PHE A 190 1.79 -10.88 0.25
CA PHE A 190 3.13 -10.51 -0.22
C PHE A 190 4.10 -11.70 -0.35
N TYR A 191 4.14 -12.58 0.66
CA TYR A 191 5.06 -13.74 0.67
C TYR A 191 4.79 -14.72 -0.49
N TYR A 192 3.54 -14.87 -0.93
CA TYR A 192 3.17 -15.72 -2.06
C TYR A 192 3.55 -15.14 -3.43
N GLN A 193 3.84 -13.83 -3.52
CA GLN A 193 4.15 -13.16 -4.78
C GLN A 193 5.66 -13.13 -5.09
N GLN A 194 6.53 -13.13 -4.07
CA GLN A 194 7.99 -13.15 -4.26
C GLN A 194 8.59 -14.55 -4.46
N GLN A 195 7.92 -15.63 -4.03
CA GLN A 195 8.49 -17.00 -4.04
C GLN A 195 7.99 -17.91 -5.18
N ARG A 196 7.89 -17.42 -6.42
CA ARG A 196 7.60 -18.26 -7.61
C ARG A 196 8.84 -18.53 -8.47
N PRO A 197 9.59 -19.61 -8.22
CA PRO A 197 10.38 -20.25 -9.28
C PRO A 197 9.42 -20.96 -10.26
N SER A 198 9.70 -20.87 -11.56
CA SER A 198 8.86 -21.49 -12.60
C SER A 198 9.14 -22.99 -12.73
N TYR A 199 8.35 -23.82 -12.05
CA TYR A 199 8.25 -25.25 -12.34
C TYR A 199 6.78 -25.70 -12.45
N PRO A 200 6.46 -26.61 -13.40
CA PRO A 200 5.14 -27.25 -13.44
C PRO A 200 4.97 -28.18 -12.23
N PRO A 201 3.76 -28.31 -11.68
CA PRO A 201 3.53 -29.20 -10.54
C PRO A 201 3.76 -30.67 -10.94
N PRO A 202 4.58 -31.44 -10.21
CA PRO A 202 4.71 -32.88 -10.43
C PRO A 202 3.42 -33.60 -9.96
N PRO A 203 3.06 -34.73 -10.58
CA PRO A 203 1.94 -35.55 -10.11
C PRO A 203 2.28 -36.17 -8.75
N ALA A 204 1.39 -35.98 -7.78
CA ALA A 204 1.58 -36.48 -6.42
C ALA A 204 1.45 -38.01 -6.36
N TYR A 205 2.58 -38.71 -6.23
CA TYR A 205 2.59 -40.10 -5.79
C TYR A 205 2.44 -40.18 -4.27
N THR A 206 1.45 -40.93 -3.80
CA THR A 206 1.27 -41.24 -2.38
C THR A 206 2.14 -42.44 -2.00
N SER A 207 3.30 -42.19 -1.38
CA SER A 207 4.13 -43.24 -0.77
C SER A 207 3.92 -43.30 0.74
N SER A 208 3.26 -44.36 1.18
CA SER A 208 3.29 -44.84 2.57
C SER A 208 4.73 -45.08 3.05
N PRO A 209 4.98 -44.99 4.36
CA PRO A 209 5.43 -46.22 5.00
C PRO A 209 4.68 -46.55 6.30
N ASP A 210 4.40 -47.83 6.47
CA ASP A 210 4.16 -48.50 7.75
C ASP A 210 5.32 -49.51 7.97
N VAL A 211 5.30 -50.24 9.10
CA VAL A 211 6.07 -51.45 9.45
C VAL A 211 7.16 -51.29 10.54
N ARG A 212 6.67 -51.48 11.79
CA ARG A 212 7.21 -52.33 12.90
C ARG A 212 8.35 -51.87 13.82
N GLY A 213 8.07 -52.07 15.12
CA GLY A 213 9.03 -52.33 16.20
C GLY A 213 8.33 -52.78 17.49
N TYR A 214 8.38 -54.08 17.78
CA TYR A 214 7.91 -54.76 19.01
C TYR A 214 8.60 -54.19 20.29
N GLU A 215 8.22 -54.41 21.57
CA GLU A 215 7.44 -55.48 22.21
C GLU A 215 7.11 -55.14 23.71
N ASN A 216 6.36 -56.03 24.38
CA ASN A 216 6.25 -56.24 25.84
C ASN A 216 5.28 -55.39 26.72
N ALA A 217 4.30 -56.11 27.25
CA ALA A 217 3.55 -55.80 28.49
C ALA A 217 4.19 -56.61 29.67
N PRO A 218 3.57 -56.83 30.86
CA PRO A 218 2.44 -56.18 31.52
C PRO A 218 2.72 -55.87 33.03
N GLU A 219 1.63 -55.64 33.81
CA GLU A 219 1.45 -56.06 35.22
C GLU A 219 1.86 -55.18 36.45
N GLN A 220 0.82 -54.97 37.27
CA GLN A 220 0.71 -55.15 38.74
C GLN A 220 1.27 -54.14 39.77
N ARG A 221 0.33 -53.80 40.68
CA ARG A 221 0.41 -53.58 42.14
C ARG A 221 1.47 -52.61 42.70
N GLY A 222 0.93 -51.46 43.10
CA GLY A 222 1.57 -50.44 43.91
C GLY A 222 2.12 -50.88 45.27
N TRP A 223 2.84 -49.93 45.86
CA TRP A 223 3.23 -49.90 47.27
C TRP A 223 2.87 -48.54 47.87
N ARG A 224 2.52 -48.53 49.15
CA ARG A 224 2.40 -47.32 49.97
C ARG A 224 3.78 -46.73 50.22
N THR A 225 3.86 -45.40 50.37
CA THR A 225 4.52 -44.82 51.56
C THR A 225 3.99 -43.42 51.87
N SER A 226 4.08 -43.11 53.15
CA SER A 226 3.76 -41.91 53.91
C SER A 226 4.66 -40.70 53.53
N ASP A 227 4.54 -39.46 54.05
CA ASP A 227 4.09 -38.94 55.36
C ASP A 227 3.61 -37.47 55.29
N GLY A 228 3.06 -36.93 56.41
CA GLY A 228 2.82 -35.49 56.64
C GLY A 228 1.33 -35.10 56.69
N PHE A 229 0.58 -35.22 57.79
CA PHE A 229 0.78 -34.68 59.14
C PHE A 229 0.73 -33.13 59.22
N TYR A 230 -0.46 -32.58 59.51
CA TYR A 230 -0.65 -31.56 60.54
C TYR A 230 -2.06 -31.65 61.14
N ASP A 231 -2.15 -31.33 62.43
CA ASP A 231 -3.28 -31.55 63.32
C ASP A 231 -3.75 -30.20 63.91
N ALA A 232 -5.07 -30.02 64.04
CA ALA A 232 -5.72 -28.98 64.86
C ALA A 232 -7.24 -29.19 64.89
N GLY A 233 -7.75 -29.84 65.93
CA GLY A 233 -9.19 -29.94 66.17
C GLY A 233 -9.80 -28.70 66.83
N PHE A 234 -11.12 -28.51 66.67
CA PHE A 234 -11.95 -27.72 67.58
C PHE A 234 -13.40 -28.21 67.52
N GLU A 235 -13.93 -28.71 68.65
CA GLU A 235 -15.37 -28.97 68.82
C GLU A 235 -16.07 -27.72 69.35
N HIS A 236 -17.29 -27.43 68.86
CA HIS A 236 -18.40 -26.96 69.70
C HIS A 236 -19.76 -26.93 68.96
N THR A 237 -20.57 -27.95 69.26
CA THR A 237 -22.01 -27.90 69.59
C THR A 237 -22.94 -26.75 69.13
N PHE A 238 -24.09 -27.15 68.57
CA PHE A 238 -25.44 -26.53 68.63
C PHE A 238 -25.75 -25.21 67.89
N LYS A 239 -26.52 -25.28 66.78
CA LYS A 239 -27.99 -24.96 66.79
C LYS A 239 -28.71 -25.28 65.47
N SER A 240 -30.01 -25.49 65.58
CA SER A 240 -30.98 -25.85 64.52
C SER A 240 -31.47 -24.65 63.69
N MET A 241 -31.78 -24.87 62.41
CA MET A 241 -33.03 -24.42 61.75
C MET A 241 -33.22 -25.04 60.34
N PRO A 242 -34.45 -25.09 59.79
CA PRO A 242 -34.78 -25.91 58.61
C PRO A 242 -34.65 -25.19 57.25
N ARG A 243 -34.61 -26.00 56.17
CA ARG A 243 -34.63 -25.56 54.76
C ARG A 243 -35.94 -24.82 54.40
N PRO A 244 -35.89 -23.66 53.71
CA PRO A 244 -37.04 -23.13 52.99
C PRO A 244 -37.16 -23.73 51.59
N THR A 245 -38.28 -24.38 51.29
CA THR A 245 -38.72 -24.67 49.92
C THR A 245 -39.36 -23.44 49.30
N SER A 246 -39.10 -23.14 48.03
CA SER A 246 -39.81 -22.10 47.27
C SER A 246 -39.87 -22.41 45.77
N PRO A 247 -40.84 -21.84 45.03
CA PRO A 247 -41.66 -22.68 44.16
C PRO A 247 -41.60 -22.34 42.66
N ALA A 248 -42.25 -23.20 41.86
CA ALA A 248 -42.38 -23.08 40.42
C ALA A 248 -43.09 -21.78 39.96
N PRO A 249 -42.68 -21.18 38.83
CA PRO A 249 -43.37 -20.06 38.20
C PRO A 249 -44.65 -20.50 37.45
N LYS A 250 -45.55 -19.54 37.24
CA LYS A 250 -46.96 -19.80 36.90
C LYS A 250 -47.24 -19.90 35.40
N ARG A 251 -48.23 -20.74 35.12
CA ARG A 251 -49.01 -20.87 33.88
C ARG A 251 -49.74 -19.56 33.55
N THR A 252 -49.50 -18.99 32.37
CA THR A 252 -50.34 -17.92 31.77
C THR A 252 -51.13 -18.53 30.61
N GLN A 253 -52.46 -18.38 30.62
CA GLN A 253 -53.35 -18.89 29.58
C GLN A 253 -53.98 -17.76 28.76
N GLN A 254 -54.16 -18.03 27.46
CA GLN A 254 -55.28 -17.62 26.61
C GLN A 254 -55.64 -16.12 26.47
N ALA A 255 -55.49 -15.63 25.24
CA ALA A 255 -56.60 -15.03 24.50
C ALA A 255 -56.46 -15.37 23.00
N PRO A 256 -57.54 -15.78 22.29
CA PRO A 256 -57.46 -16.22 20.90
C PRO A 256 -57.68 -15.11 19.86
N ALA A 257 -57.13 -15.29 18.66
CA ALA A 257 -57.41 -14.46 17.50
C ALA A 257 -58.70 -14.90 16.78
N PRO A 258 -59.52 -13.96 16.25
CA PRO A 258 -60.56 -14.28 15.28
C PRO A 258 -60.28 -13.72 13.88
N TYR A 259 -60.60 -14.55 12.88
CA TYR A 259 -61.10 -14.24 11.53
C TYR A 259 -60.95 -12.82 10.97
N ASN A 260 -60.31 -12.73 9.80
CA ASN A 260 -60.42 -11.58 8.91
C ASN A 260 -61.12 -12.00 7.60
N ALA A 261 -62.21 -11.32 7.27
CA ALA A 261 -62.94 -11.44 6.01
C ALA A 261 -63.12 -10.01 5.44
N GLY A 262 -62.79 -9.79 4.17
CA GLY A 262 -63.00 -8.51 3.48
C GLY A 262 -64.39 -8.37 2.85
N PRO A 263 -64.59 -7.47 1.86
CA PRO A 263 -63.73 -6.37 1.40
C PRO A 263 -64.37 -5.00 1.83
N PRO A 264 -64.88 -4.02 1.03
CA PRO A 264 -64.90 -3.78 -0.43
C PRO A 264 -64.10 -2.55 -0.93
N GLU A 265 -64.03 -2.47 -2.26
CA GLU A 265 -63.74 -1.35 -3.17
C GLU A 265 -63.83 0.11 -2.65
N LYS A 266 -62.84 0.94 -3.05
CA LYS A 266 -63.12 2.23 -3.73
C LYS A 266 -61.93 2.84 -4.49
N SER A 267 -62.21 3.12 -5.76
CA SER A 267 -61.53 3.99 -6.72
C SER A 267 -60.77 5.21 -6.19
N ALA A 268 -59.52 5.39 -6.64
CA ALA A 268 -58.91 6.69 -6.91
C ALA A 268 -57.71 6.55 -7.87
N SER A 269 -57.82 7.10 -9.09
CA SER A 269 -56.72 7.15 -10.06
C SER A 269 -55.80 8.35 -9.78
N PRO A 270 -54.47 8.22 -9.92
CA PRO A 270 -53.59 9.36 -10.20
C PRO A 270 -53.58 9.68 -11.71
N PRO A 271 -53.35 10.95 -12.11
CA PRO A 271 -53.54 11.40 -13.49
C PRO A 271 -52.34 11.13 -14.40
N SER A 272 -52.63 11.05 -15.70
CA SER A 272 -51.66 10.90 -16.80
C SER A 272 -50.73 12.11 -16.93
N GLU A 273 -49.42 11.87 -17.04
CA GLU A 273 -48.49 12.89 -17.54
C GLU A 273 -48.68 13.11 -19.06
N PRO A 274 -48.75 14.37 -19.53
CA PRO A 274 -48.93 14.66 -20.95
C PRO A 274 -47.63 14.60 -21.75
N ALA A 275 -47.78 14.15 -23.00
CA ALA A 275 -46.73 13.96 -23.99
C ALA A 275 -45.80 15.16 -24.25
N SER A 276 -44.57 14.85 -24.68
CA SER A 276 -43.62 15.79 -25.26
C SER A 276 -44.18 16.56 -26.47
N PRO A 277 -43.82 17.84 -26.63
CA PRO A 277 -43.71 18.46 -27.94
C PRO A 277 -42.27 18.33 -28.46
N ALA A 278 -42.07 17.52 -29.49
CA ALA A 278 -40.81 17.46 -30.22
C ALA A 278 -40.58 18.78 -30.99
N ALA A 279 -39.70 19.64 -30.47
CA ALA A 279 -39.26 20.85 -31.14
C ALA A 279 -37.85 20.64 -31.74
N ALA A 280 -37.79 20.48 -33.06
CA ALA A 280 -36.53 20.30 -33.78
C ALA A 280 -35.63 21.54 -33.64
N ARG A 281 -34.59 21.45 -32.80
CA ARG A 281 -33.47 22.39 -32.83
C ARG A 281 -32.40 21.86 -33.78
N GLN A 282 -32.23 22.55 -34.89
CA GLN A 282 -31.11 22.36 -35.82
C GLN A 282 -29.78 22.49 -35.04
N PRO A 283 -28.76 21.68 -35.34
CA PRO A 283 -27.43 21.91 -34.80
C PRO A 283 -26.91 23.23 -35.38
N ALA A 284 -26.70 24.23 -34.52
CA ALA A 284 -25.99 25.44 -34.92
C ALA A 284 -24.58 25.04 -35.38
N ALA A 285 -24.21 25.47 -36.60
CA ALA A 285 -22.92 25.13 -37.17
C ALA A 285 -21.78 25.58 -36.25
N GLN A 286 -20.84 24.69 -35.97
CA GLN A 286 -19.60 25.06 -35.31
C GLN A 286 -18.88 26.11 -36.18
N PRO A 287 -18.44 27.25 -35.62
CA PRO A 287 -17.62 28.18 -36.38
C PRO A 287 -16.30 27.49 -36.72
N SER A 288 -15.98 27.43 -38.01
CA SER A 288 -14.72 26.88 -38.50
C SER A 288 -13.53 27.57 -37.83
N PRO A 289 -12.46 26.84 -37.45
CA PRO A 289 -11.27 27.50 -36.92
C PRO A 289 -10.68 28.45 -37.97
N PRO A 290 -10.18 29.63 -37.56
CA PRO A 290 -9.56 30.58 -38.49
C PRO A 290 -8.33 29.94 -39.15
N PRO A 291 -8.04 30.25 -40.43
CA PRO A 291 -6.87 29.71 -41.10
C PRO A 291 -5.57 30.17 -40.40
N PRO A 292 -4.51 29.34 -40.41
CA PRO A 292 -3.23 29.74 -39.85
C PRO A 292 -2.69 30.97 -40.58
N PRO A 293 -2.01 31.90 -39.88
CA PRO A 293 -1.39 33.05 -40.52
C PRO A 293 -0.36 32.58 -41.55
N PRO A 294 -0.19 33.30 -42.67
CA PRO A 294 0.81 32.94 -43.68
C PRO A 294 2.20 32.92 -43.05
N ALA A 295 3.00 31.92 -43.42
CA ALA A 295 4.34 31.75 -42.89
C ALA A 295 5.19 33.01 -43.16
N SER A 296 5.49 33.78 -42.12
CA SER A 296 6.43 34.89 -42.19
C SER A 296 7.77 34.36 -42.71
N GLN A 297 8.18 34.87 -43.86
CA GLN A 297 9.48 34.56 -44.45
C GLN A 297 10.57 34.88 -43.43
N ALA A 298 11.50 33.95 -43.23
CA ALA A 298 12.61 34.14 -42.31
C ALA A 298 13.44 35.35 -42.76
N ALA A 299 13.45 36.40 -41.95
CA ALA A 299 14.38 37.51 -42.13
C ALA A 299 15.82 36.98 -41.95
N PRO A 300 16.78 37.37 -42.81
CA PRO A 300 18.16 36.95 -42.65
C PRO A 300 18.74 37.53 -41.34
N PRO A 301 19.67 36.81 -40.68
CA PRO A 301 20.25 37.25 -39.42
C PRO A 301 21.04 38.57 -39.61
N PRO A 302 21.01 39.48 -38.62
CA PRO A 302 21.81 40.70 -38.68
C PRO A 302 23.31 40.38 -38.65
N PRO A 303 24.16 41.15 -39.35
CA PRO A 303 25.60 40.93 -39.35
C PRO A 303 26.20 41.19 -37.96
N PRO A 304 27.30 40.51 -37.60
CA PRO A 304 27.98 40.72 -36.32
C PRO A 304 28.55 42.15 -36.22
N PRO A 305 28.57 42.75 -35.02
CA PRO A 305 29.13 44.09 -34.83
C PRO A 305 30.64 44.12 -35.13
N PRO A 306 31.17 45.26 -35.61
CA PRO A 306 32.57 45.37 -35.99
C PRO A 306 33.48 45.23 -34.76
N VAL A 307 34.51 44.40 -34.90
CA VAL A 307 35.59 44.26 -33.91
C VAL A 307 36.41 45.56 -33.91
N HIS A 308 36.12 46.46 -32.98
CA HIS A 308 36.99 47.60 -32.73
C HIS A 308 38.32 47.11 -32.12
N ALA A 309 39.41 47.38 -32.83
CA ALA A 309 40.75 47.02 -32.42
C ALA A 309 41.13 47.70 -31.09
N GLN A 310 41.85 46.98 -30.25
CA GLN A 310 42.45 47.50 -29.02
C GLN A 310 43.39 48.67 -29.36
N GLN A 311 43.08 49.87 -28.84
CA GLN A 311 44.09 50.92 -28.68
C GLN A 311 44.76 50.77 -27.31
N PRO A 312 46.08 51.03 -27.20
CA PRO A 312 46.82 50.88 -25.96
C PRO A 312 46.53 52.02 -24.97
N ASP A 313 46.52 51.64 -23.69
CA ASP A 313 46.34 52.45 -22.50
C ASP A 313 47.39 53.58 -22.36
N PRO A 314 46.98 54.86 -22.24
CA PRO A 314 47.85 55.95 -21.84
C PRO A 314 47.42 56.57 -20.50
N THR A 315 48.10 56.13 -19.45
CA THR A 315 48.49 56.94 -18.28
C THR A 315 47.40 57.44 -17.31
N GLN A 316 47.58 57.08 -16.05
CA GLN A 316 46.79 57.51 -14.90
C GLN A 316 46.60 59.04 -14.81
N ALA A 317 45.35 59.48 -14.67
CA ALA A 317 44.98 60.77 -14.11
C ALA A 317 44.09 60.54 -12.87
N PRO A 318 44.12 61.41 -11.83
CA PRO A 318 43.34 61.22 -10.61
C PRO A 318 41.82 61.37 -10.86
N PRO A 319 40.95 60.64 -10.14
CA PRO A 319 39.51 60.74 -10.34
C PRO A 319 38.96 62.10 -9.85
N GLU A 320 38.27 62.81 -10.75
CA GLU A 320 37.46 63.97 -10.37
C GLU A 320 36.30 63.57 -9.43
N PRO A 321 35.90 64.44 -8.49
CA PRO A 321 34.81 64.14 -7.57
C PRO A 321 33.47 64.09 -8.31
N LYS A 322 32.90 62.90 -8.41
CA LYS A 322 31.55 62.69 -8.97
C LYS A 322 30.54 63.58 -8.24
N ALA A 323 29.72 64.27 -9.02
CA ALA A 323 28.60 65.07 -8.50
C ALA A 323 27.72 64.22 -7.56
N ALA A 324 27.24 64.85 -6.48
CA ALA A 324 26.47 64.18 -5.45
C ALA A 324 25.18 63.58 -6.05
N ILE A 325 25.14 62.25 -6.14
CA ILE A 325 23.91 61.51 -6.41
C ILE A 325 23.00 61.71 -5.21
N ASP A 326 21.77 62.15 -5.46
CA ASP A 326 20.79 62.42 -4.42
C ASP A 326 20.55 61.15 -3.58
N PRO A 327 20.82 61.17 -2.26
CA PRO A 327 20.70 59.98 -1.42
C PRO A 327 19.27 59.44 -1.34
N THR A 328 18.26 60.21 -1.74
CA THR A 328 16.86 59.77 -1.79
C THR A 328 16.60 58.76 -2.92
N GLN A 329 17.21 58.94 -4.11
CA GLN A 329 17.08 57.99 -5.22
C GLN A 329 17.74 56.64 -4.91
N ALA A 330 18.93 56.66 -4.31
CA ALA A 330 19.67 55.44 -3.96
C ALA A 330 18.92 54.55 -2.93
N VAL A 331 18.03 55.13 -2.12
CA VAL A 331 17.17 54.39 -1.18
C VAL A 331 15.94 53.82 -1.89
N THR A 332 15.31 54.57 -2.80
CA THR A 332 14.15 54.05 -3.56
C THR A 332 14.55 52.92 -4.50
N ASP A 333 15.70 53.01 -5.19
CA ASP A 333 16.19 51.96 -6.08
C ASP A 333 16.47 50.65 -5.31
N ARG A 334 17.07 50.76 -4.11
CA ARG A 334 17.30 49.60 -3.23
C ARG A 334 15.98 48.96 -2.78
N MET A 335 14.97 49.75 -2.44
CA MET A 335 13.65 49.23 -2.10
C MET A 335 12.94 48.59 -3.30
N GLN A 336 13.04 49.17 -4.50
CA GLN A 336 12.45 48.60 -5.71
C GLN A 336 13.11 47.28 -6.08
N ASN A 337 14.45 47.22 -6.12
CA ASN A 337 15.18 45.99 -6.41
C ASN A 337 14.89 44.88 -5.38
N SER A 338 14.83 45.22 -4.09
CA SER A 338 14.46 44.25 -3.04
C SER A 338 13.04 43.69 -3.20
N ARG A 339 12.09 44.50 -3.70
CA ARG A 339 10.73 44.02 -4.01
C ARG A 339 10.70 43.17 -5.27
N LEU A 340 11.56 43.46 -6.25
CA LEU A 340 11.71 42.68 -7.48
C LEU A 340 12.28 41.29 -7.18
N ASP A 341 13.35 41.20 -6.38
CA ASP A 341 13.92 39.93 -5.90
C ASP A 341 12.88 39.09 -5.11
N ALA A 342 12.09 39.75 -4.26
CA ALA A 342 11.05 39.07 -3.48
C ALA A 342 9.93 38.49 -4.36
N LEU A 343 9.53 39.21 -5.42
CA LEU A 343 8.57 38.73 -6.41
C LEU A 343 9.16 37.60 -7.26
N GLU A 344 10.41 37.71 -7.71
CA GLU A 344 11.10 36.65 -8.48
C GLU A 344 11.18 35.35 -7.67
N LYS A 345 11.50 35.45 -6.36
CA LYS A 345 11.51 34.29 -5.46
C LYS A 345 10.12 33.68 -5.32
N MET A 346 9.08 34.50 -5.10
CA MET A 346 7.70 34.02 -4.96
C MET A 346 7.19 33.34 -6.24
N VAL A 347 7.54 33.87 -7.42
CA VAL A 347 7.21 33.25 -8.71
C VAL A 347 7.96 31.92 -8.92
N ARG A 348 9.22 31.80 -8.49
CA ARG A 348 9.93 30.51 -8.50
C ARG A 348 9.27 29.48 -7.58
N ASP A 349 8.91 29.86 -6.35
CA ASP A 349 8.26 28.95 -5.40
C ASP A 349 6.88 28.48 -5.90
N ILE A 350 6.06 29.38 -6.45
CA ILE A 350 4.77 29.04 -7.07
C ILE A 350 4.97 28.14 -8.30
N SER A 351 5.95 28.43 -9.16
CA SER A 351 6.26 27.57 -10.31
C SER A 351 6.71 26.17 -9.89
N GLY A 352 7.48 26.05 -8.81
CA GLY A 352 7.84 24.77 -8.20
C GLY A 352 6.64 23.99 -7.66
N GLN A 353 5.70 24.66 -6.99
CA GLN A 353 4.45 24.04 -6.51
C GLN A 353 3.58 23.53 -7.66
N ILE A 354 3.42 24.32 -8.73
CA ILE A 354 2.61 23.91 -9.91
C ILE A 354 3.22 22.69 -10.61
N ILE A 355 4.55 22.61 -10.73
CA ILE A 355 5.24 21.44 -11.29
C ILE A 355 5.01 20.21 -10.38
N GLY A 356 5.17 20.36 -9.05
CA GLY A 356 4.90 19.27 -8.11
C GLY A 356 3.46 18.76 -8.14
N GLN A 357 2.46 19.67 -8.18
CA GLN A 357 1.05 19.29 -8.31
C GLN A 357 0.74 18.62 -9.65
N ARG A 358 1.39 19.05 -10.74
CA ARG A 358 1.25 18.41 -12.05
C ARG A 358 1.82 17.00 -12.05
N ASP A 359 2.98 16.77 -11.44
CA ASP A 359 3.58 15.43 -11.33
C ASP A 359 2.73 14.50 -10.45
N ASP A 360 2.19 14.99 -9.33
CA ASP A 360 1.28 14.21 -8.48
C ASP A 360 -0.06 13.91 -9.19
N SER A 361 -0.58 14.84 -10.01
CA SER A 361 -1.75 14.64 -10.87
C SER A 361 -1.49 13.63 -12.00
N VAL A 362 -0.32 13.70 -12.65
CA VAL A 362 0.11 12.71 -13.66
C VAL A 362 0.24 11.33 -13.02
N ARG A 363 0.82 11.22 -11.81
CA ARG A 363 0.90 9.93 -11.10
C ARG A 363 -0.44 9.36 -10.68
N LEU A 364 -1.38 10.21 -10.26
CA LEU A 364 -2.76 9.78 -10.00
C LEU A 364 -3.45 9.32 -11.29
N SER A 365 -3.24 10.02 -12.42
CA SER A 365 -3.84 9.63 -13.71
C SER A 365 -3.20 8.35 -14.26
N GLU A 366 -1.88 8.15 -14.15
CA GLU A 366 -1.18 6.91 -14.48
C GLU A 366 -1.59 5.74 -13.58
N GLY A 367 -1.74 5.97 -12.26
CA GLY A 367 -2.23 4.96 -11.32
C GLY A 367 -3.67 4.54 -11.60
N LEU A 368 -4.52 5.48 -12.00
CA LEU A 368 -5.88 5.21 -12.47
C LEU A 368 -5.89 4.52 -13.84
N PHE A 369 -5.05 4.93 -14.79
CA PHE A 369 -4.92 4.27 -16.10
C PHE A 369 -4.43 2.83 -15.97
N ASN A 370 -3.44 2.56 -15.11
CA ASN A 370 -2.95 1.21 -14.86
C ASN A 370 -4.01 0.34 -14.17
N ARG A 371 -4.85 0.91 -13.29
CA ARG A 371 -6.01 0.22 -12.71
C ARG A 371 -7.11 -0.03 -13.75
N LEU A 372 -7.41 0.94 -14.60
CA LEU A 372 -8.38 0.79 -15.70
C LEU A 372 -7.90 -0.25 -16.72
N ALA A 373 -6.64 -0.20 -17.14
CA ALA A 373 -6.03 -1.20 -18.02
C ALA A 373 -5.95 -2.59 -17.36
N SER A 374 -5.74 -2.68 -16.05
CA SER A 374 -5.84 -3.94 -15.30
C SER A 374 -7.26 -4.50 -15.29
N ILE A 375 -8.28 -3.64 -15.17
CA ILE A 375 -9.69 -4.04 -15.22
C ILE A 375 -10.08 -4.40 -16.66
N GLU A 376 -9.66 -3.62 -17.65
CA GLU A 376 -9.87 -3.86 -19.07
C GLU A 376 -9.20 -5.16 -19.54
N ALA A 377 -8.00 -5.48 -19.05
CA ALA A 377 -7.35 -6.76 -19.30
C ALA A 377 -8.10 -7.93 -18.63
N LEU A 378 -8.61 -7.76 -17.41
CA LEU A 378 -9.45 -8.75 -16.73
C LEU A 378 -10.81 -8.98 -17.43
N VAL A 379 -11.38 -7.93 -18.02
CA VAL A 379 -12.63 -7.99 -18.80
C VAL A 379 -12.38 -8.58 -20.18
N SER A 380 -11.30 -8.17 -20.86
CA SER A 380 -10.94 -8.63 -22.22
C SER A 380 -10.38 -10.06 -22.26
N ALA A 381 -9.85 -10.56 -21.13
CA ALA A 381 -9.42 -11.96 -21.00
C ALA A 381 -10.60 -12.96 -20.94
N ARG A 382 -11.86 -12.50 -21.03
CA ARG A 382 -13.05 -13.34 -21.07
C ARG A 382 -13.75 -13.24 -22.45
N PRO A 383 -13.52 -14.22 -23.35
CA PRO A 383 -14.09 -14.18 -24.69
C PRO A 383 -15.51 -14.77 -24.72
N GLU A 384 -16.53 -13.92 -24.57
CA GLU A 384 -17.90 -14.16 -25.09
C GLU A 384 -18.55 -12.80 -25.42
N PRO A 385 -19.17 -12.61 -26.60
CA PRO A 385 -19.66 -11.30 -27.03
C PRO A 385 -21.17 -11.12 -26.80
N VAL A 386 -21.58 -10.20 -25.91
CA VAL A 386 -22.88 -9.49 -26.03
C VAL A 386 -22.72 -8.02 -25.61
N HIS A 387 -23.52 -7.17 -26.26
CA HIS A 387 -23.60 -5.72 -26.13
C HIS A 387 -24.06 -5.18 -24.76
N GLU A 388 -23.84 -3.86 -24.62
CA GLU A 388 -24.46 -2.90 -23.69
C GLU A 388 -24.09 -3.00 -22.20
N VAL A 389 -23.10 -2.18 -21.83
CA VAL A 389 -22.72 -1.88 -20.45
C VAL A 389 -23.67 -0.83 -19.87
N SER A 390 -24.54 -1.24 -18.95
CA SER A 390 -25.17 -0.38 -17.94
C SER A 390 -25.63 -1.27 -16.78
N GLU A 391 -25.58 -0.73 -15.55
CA GLU A 391 -25.73 -1.42 -14.26
C GLU A 391 -24.64 -2.46 -13.92
N ILE A 392 -23.87 -2.16 -12.87
CA ILE A 392 -22.96 -3.10 -12.22
C ILE A 392 -23.80 -4.00 -11.32
N ASP A 393 -24.28 -5.10 -11.87
CA ASP A 393 -25.13 -6.04 -11.17
C ASP A 393 -24.36 -6.84 -10.08
N LEU A 394 -24.71 -6.60 -8.83
CA LEU A 394 -24.15 -7.30 -7.66
C LEU A 394 -24.61 -8.77 -7.57
N SER A 395 -25.62 -9.18 -8.35
CA SER A 395 -26.09 -10.58 -8.39
C SER A 395 -24.98 -11.57 -8.76
N GLY A 396 -23.96 -11.13 -9.51
CA GLY A 396 -22.79 -11.96 -9.85
C GLY A 396 -21.92 -12.34 -8.65
N VAL A 397 -21.93 -11.56 -7.57
CA VAL A 397 -21.23 -11.89 -6.32
C VAL A 397 -22.08 -12.82 -5.45
N GLU A 398 -23.39 -12.58 -5.36
CA GLU A 398 -24.31 -13.48 -4.63
C GLU A 398 -24.40 -14.86 -5.28
N LYS A 399 -24.46 -14.95 -6.62
CA LYS A 399 -24.37 -16.22 -7.34
C LYS A 399 -23.08 -16.97 -7.03
N ARG A 400 -21.94 -16.26 -7.01
CA ARG A 400 -20.64 -16.87 -6.70
C ARG A 400 -20.52 -17.33 -5.26
N LEU A 401 -21.17 -16.66 -4.31
CA LEU A 401 -21.23 -17.10 -2.91
C LEU A 401 -22.07 -18.39 -2.80
N ALA A 402 -23.26 -18.40 -3.41
CA ALA A 402 -24.13 -19.58 -3.44
C ALA A 402 -23.49 -20.78 -4.16
N GLU A 403 -22.75 -20.55 -5.25
CA GLU A 403 -22.05 -21.58 -6.02
C GLU A 403 -20.83 -22.16 -5.28
N PHE A 404 -20.17 -21.36 -4.43
CA PHE A 404 -19.02 -21.79 -3.61
C PHE A 404 -19.45 -22.54 -2.34
N ASP A 405 -20.50 -22.07 -1.66
CA ASP A 405 -21.02 -22.69 -0.44
C ASP A 405 -21.70 -24.04 -0.73
N LEU A 406 -22.51 -24.12 -1.80
CA LEU A 406 -23.24 -25.34 -2.12
C LEU A 406 -22.29 -26.45 -2.62
N GLY A 407 -21.44 -26.15 -3.59
CA GLY A 407 -20.58 -27.16 -4.23
C GLY A 407 -19.56 -27.80 -3.27
N ARG A 408 -19.05 -27.05 -2.29
CA ARG A 408 -18.07 -27.57 -1.33
C ARG A 408 -18.69 -28.42 -0.22
N VAL A 409 -19.91 -28.09 0.20
CA VAL A 409 -20.69 -28.92 1.14
C VAL A 409 -21.18 -30.19 0.45
N GLU A 410 -21.64 -30.08 -0.81
CA GLU A 410 -22.08 -31.22 -1.62
C GLU A 410 -20.90 -32.18 -1.93
N GLN A 411 -19.72 -31.65 -2.23
CA GLN A 411 -18.50 -32.46 -2.40
C GLN A 411 -18.12 -33.21 -1.11
N ARG A 412 -18.19 -32.57 0.06
CA ARG A 412 -17.91 -33.25 1.35
C ARG A 412 -18.99 -34.22 1.80
N LEU A 413 -20.26 -33.95 1.47
CA LEU A 413 -21.35 -34.92 1.66
C LEU A 413 -21.22 -36.12 0.70
N SER A 414 -20.56 -35.95 -0.46
CA SER A 414 -20.22 -37.07 -1.35
C SER A 414 -18.98 -37.87 -0.89
N GLU A 415 -18.06 -37.25 -0.14
CA GLU A 415 -16.93 -37.96 0.51
C GLU A 415 -17.35 -38.74 1.77
N ILE A 416 -18.40 -38.28 2.48
CA ILE A 416 -19.09 -39.09 3.49
C ILE A 416 -19.93 -40.12 2.74
N ASP A 417 -19.30 -41.25 2.44
CA ASP A 417 -19.82 -42.36 1.63
C ASP A 417 -21.05 -43.04 2.29
N LEU A 418 -22.19 -42.35 2.23
CA LEU A 418 -23.50 -42.81 2.69
C LEU A 418 -23.90 -44.12 2.01
N GLY A 419 -23.53 -44.29 0.73
CA GLY A 419 -23.70 -45.55 0.00
C GLY A 419 -22.95 -46.72 0.64
N ARG A 420 -21.74 -46.50 1.16
CA ARG A 420 -21.02 -47.53 1.93
C ARG A 420 -21.66 -47.85 3.27
N VAL A 421 -22.22 -46.87 3.99
CA VAL A 421 -22.97 -47.11 5.24
C VAL A 421 -24.26 -47.89 4.95
N GLU A 422 -24.99 -47.50 3.90
CA GLU A 422 -26.21 -48.17 3.44
C GLU A 422 -25.91 -49.61 2.95
N HIS A 423 -24.82 -49.82 2.21
CA HIS A 423 -24.36 -51.15 1.83
C HIS A 423 -23.93 -52.00 3.04
N GLN A 424 -23.29 -51.42 4.05
CA GLN A 424 -22.93 -52.14 5.29
C GLN A 424 -24.18 -52.54 6.09
N LEU A 425 -25.17 -51.66 6.21
CA LEU A 425 -26.48 -51.97 6.80
C LEU A 425 -27.20 -53.08 6.02
N THR A 426 -27.25 -52.97 4.69
CA THR A 426 -27.89 -53.97 3.83
C THR A 426 -27.21 -55.33 3.93
N ALA A 427 -25.87 -55.36 3.99
CA ALA A 427 -25.10 -56.59 4.15
C ALA A 427 -25.32 -57.25 5.53
N LEU A 428 -25.40 -56.46 6.61
CA LEU A 428 -25.72 -56.95 7.95
C LEU A 428 -27.15 -57.51 8.03
N ASP A 429 -28.13 -56.84 7.42
CA ASP A 429 -29.53 -57.27 7.41
C ASP A 429 -29.73 -58.57 6.61
N GLN A 430 -29.05 -58.69 5.47
CA GLN A 430 -28.98 -59.95 4.70
C GLN A 430 -28.30 -61.07 5.49
N GLN A 431 -27.19 -60.79 6.17
CA GLN A 431 -26.48 -61.79 6.99
C GLN A 431 -27.32 -62.25 8.20
N PHE A 432 -28.06 -61.34 8.82
CA PHE A 432 -28.98 -61.65 9.92
C PHE A 432 -30.17 -62.47 9.44
N SER A 433 -30.81 -62.07 8.34
CA SER A 433 -31.91 -62.80 7.70
C SER A 433 -31.50 -64.22 7.28
N ALA A 434 -30.29 -64.39 6.76
CA ALA A 434 -29.74 -65.71 6.42
C ALA A 434 -29.58 -66.60 7.65
N ARG A 435 -28.96 -66.09 8.74
CA ARG A 435 -28.78 -66.84 9.99
C ARG A 435 -30.09 -67.18 10.69
N LEU A 436 -31.07 -66.26 10.69
CA LEU A 436 -32.39 -66.52 11.22
C LEU A 436 -33.12 -67.62 10.43
N ASN A 437 -33.06 -67.59 9.10
CA ASN A 437 -33.65 -68.64 8.27
C ASN A 437 -32.96 -69.99 8.47
N GLU A 438 -31.63 -70.01 8.57
CA GLU A 438 -30.86 -71.23 8.87
C GLU A 438 -31.26 -71.83 10.23
N SER A 439 -31.22 -71.04 11.30
CA SER A 439 -31.62 -71.45 12.65
C SER A 439 -33.10 -71.87 12.74
N THR A 440 -34.00 -71.16 12.07
CA THR A 440 -35.41 -71.53 12.01
C THR A 440 -35.59 -72.85 11.27
N SER A 441 -34.84 -73.09 10.19
CA SER A 441 -34.90 -74.35 9.45
C SER A 441 -34.37 -75.55 10.25
N THR A 442 -33.28 -75.39 11.02
CA THR A 442 -32.74 -76.47 11.86
C THR A 442 -33.65 -76.75 13.06
N VAL A 443 -34.24 -75.72 13.67
CA VAL A 443 -35.27 -75.90 14.70
C VAL A 443 -36.52 -76.57 14.13
N SER A 444 -37.02 -76.18 12.96
CA SER A 444 -38.16 -76.84 12.29
C SER A 444 -37.85 -78.30 11.92
N GLN A 445 -36.64 -78.61 11.45
CA GLN A 445 -36.22 -79.99 11.19
C GLN A 445 -36.13 -80.83 12.48
N LYS A 446 -35.59 -80.28 13.57
CA LYS A 446 -35.56 -80.95 14.88
C LYS A 446 -36.97 -81.14 15.45
N ILE A 447 -37.88 -80.20 15.27
CA ILE A 447 -39.30 -80.34 15.66
C ILE A 447 -39.98 -81.43 14.82
N ALA A 448 -39.80 -81.45 13.50
CA ALA A 448 -40.35 -82.51 12.64
C ALA A 448 -39.77 -83.90 12.98
N ALA A 449 -38.50 -83.98 13.39
CA ALA A 449 -37.89 -85.20 13.89
C ALA A 449 -38.49 -85.64 15.24
N LEU A 450 -38.76 -84.70 16.16
CA LEU A 450 -39.47 -84.96 17.41
C LEU A 450 -40.92 -85.44 17.17
N GLU A 451 -41.65 -84.84 16.23
CA GLU A 451 -42.98 -85.30 15.81
C GLU A 451 -42.92 -86.73 15.22
N ALA A 452 -41.91 -87.05 14.41
CA ALA A 452 -41.71 -88.39 13.86
C ALA A 452 -41.35 -89.44 14.93
N VAL A 453 -40.57 -89.08 15.96
CA VAL A 453 -40.24 -89.98 17.09
C VAL A 453 -41.41 -90.12 18.06
N SER A 454 -42.20 -89.07 18.27
CA SER A 454 -43.40 -89.07 19.13
C SER A 454 -44.65 -89.67 18.46
N ASN A 455 -44.46 -90.44 17.39
CA ASN A 455 -45.53 -91.10 16.63
C ASN A 455 -46.08 -92.30 17.42
N LEU A 456 -46.84 -91.98 18.48
CA LEU A 456 -47.46 -92.88 19.44
C LEU A 456 -48.34 -93.96 18.79
N GLY A 457 -48.69 -93.82 17.50
CA GLY A 457 -49.40 -94.84 16.74
C GLY A 457 -48.76 -96.23 16.78
N GLU A 458 -47.44 -96.36 16.83
CA GLU A 458 -46.79 -97.67 16.94
C GLU A 458 -46.91 -98.26 18.36
N VAL A 459 -46.89 -97.41 19.39
CA VAL A 459 -47.13 -97.82 20.79
C VAL A 459 -48.61 -98.16 21.01
N VAL A 460 -49.53 -97.38 20.43
CA VAL A 460 -50.99 -97.61 20.45
C VAL A 460 -51.33 -98.90 19.71
N ALA A 461 -50.81 -99.12 18.50
CA ALA A 461 -51.03 -100.38 17.77
C ALA A 461 -50.45 -101.59 18.53
N ARG A 462 -49.31 -101.44 19.21
CA ARG A 462 -48.78 -102.48 20.11
C ARG A 462 -49.68 -102.72 21.33
N LEU A 463 -50.26 -101.66 21.91
CA LEU A 463 -51.19 -101.73 23.04
C LEU A 463 -52.54 -102.36 22.64
N GLU A 464 -53.11 -102.00 21.49
CA GLU A 464 -54.29 -102.65 20.91
C GLU A 464 -54.03 -104.15 20.68
N LEU A 465 -52.84 -104.52 20.17
CA LEU A 465 -52.44 -105.94 20.00
C LEU A 465 -52.09 -106.63 21.34
N ILE A 466 -51.90 -105.89 22.44
CA ILE A 466 -51.83 -106.46 23.80
C ILE A 466 -53.25 -106.66 24.33
N GLU A 467 -54.14 -105.68 24.15
CA GLU A 467 -55.54 -105.69 24.58
C GLU A 467 -56.35 -106.80 23.90
N GLU A 468 -56.26 -106.93 22.57
CA GLU A 468 -56.85 -108.02 21.77
C GLU A 468 -56.39 -109.40 22.27
N ALA A 469 -55.10 -109.54 22.60
CA ALA A 469 -54.52 -110.77 23.14
C ALA A 469 -54.97 -111.08 24.58
N LEU A 470 -55.25 -110.04 25.38
CA LEU A 470 -55.73 -110.14 26.76
C LEU A 470 -57.21 -110.50 26.83
N VAL A 471 -58.04 -109.96 25.92
CA VAL A 471 -59.49 -110.19 25.89
C VAL A 471 -59.85 -111.55 25.26
N GLY A 472 -59.00 -112.09 24.38
CA GLY A 472 -59.32 -113.28 23.59
C GLY A 472 -59.11 -114.65 24.24
N ARG A 473 -58.43 -114.77 25.42
CA ARG A 473 -57.89 -116.09 25.83
C ARG A 473 -57.60 -116.26 27.34
N ASP A 474 -58.60 -116.70 28.09
CA ASP A 474 -58.44 -117.18 29.46
C ASP A 474 -57.53 -118.44 29.54
N GLY A 475 -56.43 -118.37 30.30
CA GLY A 475 -55.80 -119.58 30.85
C GLY A 475 -54.29 -119.54 31.12
N GLU A 476 -53.45 -119.12 30.16
CA GLU A 476 -52.02 -119.51 30.17
C GLU A 476 -51.07 -118.48 29.50
N ILE A 477 -51.21 -117.18 29.80
CA ILE A 477 -50.48 -116.07 29.13
C ILE A 477 -49.76 -115.15 30.14
N SER A 478 -49.12 -115.72 31.17
CA SER A 478 -48.36 -114.91 32.15
C SER A 478 -46.93 -114.58 31.67
N GLY A 479 -46.31 -115.44 30.86
CA GLY A 479 -44.91 -115.27 30.43
C GLY A 479 -44.70 -114.39 29.20
N ASP A 480 -45.60 -114.45 28.21
CA ASP A 480 -45.50 -113.66 26.97
C ASP A 480 -45.82 -112.18 27.20
N LEU A 481 -46.73 -111.90 28.14
CA LEU A 481 -47.10 -110.54 28.52
C LEU A 481 -45.94 -109.80 29.18
N ASP A 482 -45.17 -110.47 30.05
CA ASP A 482 -44.01 -109.90 30.73
C ASP A 482 -42.90 -109.53 29.73
N GLY A 483 -42.67 -110.39 28.72
CA GLY A 483 -41.77 -110.10 27.60
C GLY A 483 -42.21 -108.87 26.80
N ARG A 484 -43.48 -108.80 26.39
CA ARG A 484 -44.01 -107.66 25.61
C ARG A 484 -44.05 -106.36 26.41
N VAL A 485 -44.36 -106.41 27.70
CA VAL A 485 -44.29 -105.24 28.61
C VAL A 485 -42.84 -104.78 28.77
N LYS A 486 -41.88 -105.70 28.85
CA LYS A 486 -40.45 -105.37 28.89
C LYS A 486 -39.98 -104.71 27.59
N ASP A 487 -40.35 -105.24 26.42
CA ASP A 487 -40.02 -104.65 25.12
C ASP A 487 -40.60 -103.24 24.96
N VAL A 488 -41.81 -103.00 25.47
CA VAL A 488 -42.41 -101.64 25.51
C VAL A 488 -41.68 -100.75 26.50
N ALA A 489 -41.28 -101.24 27.67
CA ALA A 489 -40.50 -100.49 28.65
C ALA A 489 -39.11 -100.11 28.11
N GLU A 490 -38.42 -101.02 27.41
CA GLU A 490 -37.14 -100.74 26.76
C GLU A 490 -37.30 -99.73 25.62
N ALA A 491 -38.36 -99.84 24.80
CA ALA A 491 -38.66 -98.87 23.73
C ALA A 491 -39.02 -97.46 24.27
N VAL A 492 -39.83 -97.38 25.34
CA VAL A 492 -40.17 -96.12 26.01
C VAL A 492 -38.94 -95.51 26.69
N SER A 493 -38.08 -96.32 27.32
CA SER A 493 -36.81 -95.84 27.88
C SER A 493 -35.88 -95.29 26.79
N LEU A 494 -35.80 -95.96 25.62
CA LEU A 494 -35.02 -95.47 24.48
C LEU A 494 -35.58 -94.14 23.96
N GLN A 495 -36.89 -94.05 23.74
CA GLN A 495 -37.55 -92.79 23.34
C GLN A 495 -37.27 -91.68 24.35
N GLN A 496 -37.39 -91.94 25.65
CA GLN A 496 -37.11 -90.95 26.69
C GLN A 496 -35.66 -90.45 26.62
N THR A 497 -34.66 -91.33 26.44
CA THR A 497 -33.26 -90.88 26.26
C THR A 497 -33.09 -90.03 25.00
N THR A 498 -33.70 -90.39 23.86
CA THR A 498 -33.60 -89.57 22.64
C THR A 498 -34.30 -88.20 22.78
N LEU A 499 -35.39 -88.12 23.55
CA LEU A 499 -36.06 -86.85 23.85
C LEU A 499 -35.22 -85.97 24.79
N GLU A 500 -34.52 -86.57 25.75
CA GLU A 500 -33.59 -85.86 26.64
C GLU A 500 -32.35 -85.36 25.89
N ASP A 501 -31.79 -86.15 24.96
CA ASP A 501 -30.70 -85.74 24.06
C ASP A 501 -31.13 -84.58 23.16
N VAL A 502 -32.26 -84.68 22.45
CA VAL A 502 -32.75 -83.58 21.59
C VAL A 502 -33.08 -82.33 22.41
N ARG A 503 -33.64 -82.49 23.62
CA ARG A 503 -33.91 -81.37 24.53
C ARG A 503 -32.61 -80.71 25.01
N SER A 504 -31.55 -81.48 25.26
CA SER A 504 -30.25 -80.93 25.64
C SER A 504 -29.63 -80.13 24.47
N SER A 505 -29.65 -80.69 23.26
CA SER A 505 -29.16 -80.01 22.04
C SER A 505 -29.96 -78.74 21.73
N LEU A 506 -31.28 -78.76 21.84
CA LEU A 506 -32.11 -77.57 21.64
C LEU A 506 -31.85 -76.51 22.73
N SER A 507 -31.57 -76.93 23.97
CA SER A 507 -31.17 -76.01 25.04
C SER A 507 -29.78 -75.40 24.84
N GLU A 508 -28.89 -76.07 24.10
CA GLU A 508 -27.57 -75.56 23.71
C GLU A 508 -27.73 -74.56 22.55
N ASP A 509 -28.45 -74.93 21.48
CA ASP A 509 -28.76 -74.05 20.34
C ASP A 509 -29.41 -72.72 20.81
N VAL A 510 -30.40 -72.79 21.70
CA VAL A 510 -31.08 -71.60 22.26
C VAL A 510 -30.12 -70.72 23.07
N ARG A 511 -29.12 -71.32 23.73
CA ARG A 511 -28.10 -70.59 24.49
C ARG A 511 -27.15 -69.83 23.57
N ASP A 512 -26.73 -70.47 22.48
CA ASP A 512 -25.86 -69.88 21.47
C ASP A 512 -26.55 -68.75 20.68
N VAL A 513 -27.82 -68.93 20.31
CA VAL A 513 -28.65 -67.87 19.72
C VAL A 513 -28.75 -66.68 20.68
N ASN A 514 -29.00 -66.91 21.97
CA ASN A 514 -29.08 -65.85 22.96
C ASN A 514 -27.73 -65.12 23.16
N MET A 515 -26.60 -65.84 23.09
CA MET A 515 -25.27 -65.23 23.09
C MET A 515 -25.03 -64.35 21.85
N SER A 516 -25.39 -64.84 20.65
CA SER A 516 -25.29 -64.06 19.41
C SER A 516 -26.15 -62.80 19.44
N ILE A 517 -27.38 -62.86 19.98
CA ILE A 517 -28.26 -61.69 20.14
C ILE A 517 -27.64 -60.69 21.13
N THR A 518 -27.06 -61.17 22.23
CA THR A 518 -26.40 -60.31 23.22
C THR A 518 -25.18 -59.60 22.63
N GLU A 519 -24.38 -60.30 21.82
CA GLU A 519 -23.24 -59.72 21.12
C GLU A 519 -23.65 -58.73 20.03
N GLN A 520 -24.70 -59.02 19.25
CA GLN A 520 -25.24 -58.06 18.28
C GLN A 520 -25.80 -56.82 18.97
N SER A 521 -26.48 -56.95 20.11
CA SER A 521 -26.97 -55.83 20.90
C SER A 521 -25.82 -54.92 21.36
N SER A 522 -24.71 -55.47 21.82
CA SER A 522 -23.53 -54.67 22.22
C SER A 522 -22.88 -53.95 21.04
N ARG A 523 -22.79 -54.60 19.87
CA ARG A 523 -22.33 -53.96 18.62
C ARG A 523 -23.27 -52.84 18.15
N ILE A 524 -24.59 -53.04 18.24
CA ILE A 524 -25.58 -52.00 17.90
C ILE A 524 -25.42 -50.80 18.84
N SER A 525 -25.27 -51.01 20.15
CA SER A 525 -25.00 -49.95 21.11
C SER A 525 -23.71 -49.17 20.78
N SER A 526 -22.60 -49.84 20.47
CA SER A 526 -21.35 -49.14 20.14
C SER A 526 -21.44 -48.36 18.82
N THR A 527 -22.16 -48.88 17.81
CA THR A 527 -22.45 -48.10 16.58
C THR A 527 -23.36 -46.90 16.85
N GLY A 528 -24.32 -47.02 17.78
CA GLY A 528 -25.17 -45.91 18.22
C GLY A 528 -24.39 -44.82 18.95
N GLU A 529 -23.42 -45.18 19.78
CA GLU A 529 -22.52 -44.21 20.43
C GLU A 529 -21.65 -43.48 19.39
N SER A 530 -21.05 -44.20 18.44
CA SER A 530 -20.26 -43.62 17.35
C SER A 530 -21.07 -42.69 16.44
N LEU A 531 -22.32 -43.04 16.12
CA LEU A 531 -23.23 -42.17 15.38
C LEU A 531 -23.58 -40.89 16.16
N ASN A 532 -23.82 -40.99 17.47
CA ASN A 532 -24.08 -39.81 18.31
C ASN A 532 -22.85 -38.89 18.42
N GLU A 533 -21.64 -39.46 18.43
CA GLU A 533 -20.39 -38.68 18.39
C GLU A 533 -20.21 -37.97 17.03
N LEU A 534 -20.49 -38.66 15.92
CA LEU A 534 -20.46 -38.07 14.57
C LEU A 534 -21.49 -36.94 14.43
N VAL A 535 -22.71 -37.11 14.94
CA VAL A 535 -23.74 -36.05 14.96
C VAL A 535 -23.23 -34.82 15.73
N ARG A 536 -22.65 -35.00 16.93
CA ARG A 536 -22.07 -33.88 17.69
C ARG A 536 -20.91 -33.19 16.97
N ALA A 537 -20.08 -33.94 16.25
CA ALA A 537 -18.99 -33.38 15.45
C ALA A 537 -19.52 -32.57 14.24
N VAL A 538 -20.60 -33.03 13.61
CA VAL A 538 -21.26 -32.28 12.53
C VAL A 538 -21.96 -31.02 13.07
N GLU A 539 -22.59 -31.09 14.24
CA GLU A 539 -23.17 -29.93 14.91
C GLU A 539 -22.10 -28.89 15.29
N SER A 540 -20.96 -29.31 15.85
CA SER A 540 -19.87 -28.39 16.21
C SER A 540 -19.23 -27.72 15.00
N LEU A 541 -19.00 -28.46 13.90
CA LEU A 541 -18.52 -27.89 12.63
C LEU A 541 -19.50 -26.87 12.04
N ARG A 542 -20.82 -27.13 12.14
CA ARG A 542 -21.86 -26.22 11.65
C ARG A 542 -21.94 -24.92 12.47
N ASP A 543 -21.71 -25.00 13.78
CA ASP A 543 -21.65 -23.82 14.63
C ASP A 543 -20.32 -23.05 14.46
N GLU A 544 -19.21 -23.73 14.22
CA GLU A 544 -17.95 -23.09 13.78
C GLU A 544 -18.14 -22.34 12.46
N GLU A 545 -18.75 -22.97 11.45
CA GLU A 545 -19.09 -22.34 10.17
C GLU A 545 -19.94 -21.07 10.35
N ARG A 546 -21.04 -21.14 11.13
CA ARG A 546 -21.87 -19.98 11.48
C ARG A 546 -21.07 -18.86 12.16
N ASN A 547 -20.13 -19.21 13.04
CA ASN A 547 -19.26 -18.23 13.71
C ASN A 547 -18.29 -17.57 12.70
N THR A 548 -17.73 -18.32 11.76
CA THR A 548 -16.89 -17.73 10.70
C THR A 548 -17.68 -16.82 9.76
N VAL A 549 -18.90 -17.22 9.36
CA VAL A 549 -19.77 -16.40 8.49
C VAL A 549 -20.18 -15.09 9.18
N THR A 550 -20.54 -15.13 10.46
CA THR A 550 -20.85 -13.90 11.23
C THR A 550 -19.61 -13.03 11.44
N GLN A 551 -18.43 -13.62 11.66
CA GLN A 551 -17.17 -12.88 11.73
C GLN A 551 -16.85 -12.18 10.39
N VAL A 552 -16.95 -12.88 9.25
CA VAL A 552 -16.76 -12.31 7.91
C VAL A 552 -17.78 -11.20 7.62
N GLY A 553 -19.05 -11.40 7.98
CA GLY A 553 -20.08 -10.36 7.89
C GLY A 553 -19.74 -9.10 8.70
N SER A 554 -19.20 -9.25 9.91
CA SER A 554 -18.74 -8.12 10.73
C SER A 554 -17.54 -7.38 10.10
N LEU A 555 -16.59 -8.11 9.50
CA LEU A 555 -15.45 -7.53 8.81
C LEU A 555 -15.88 -6.77 7.55
N LEU A 556 -16.79 -7.34 6.75
CA LEU A 556 -17.36 -6.67 5.58
C LEU A 556 -18.14 -5.40 5.96
N SER A 557 -18.89 -5.42 7.06
CA SER A 557 -19.58 -4.24 7.59
C SER A 557 -18.58 -3.14 7.99
N ASN A 558 -17.50 -3.50 8.69
CA ASN A 558 -16.44 -2.57 9.06
C ASN A 558 -15.74 -1.98 7.83
N TYR A 559 -15.34 -2.81 6.85
CA TYR A 559 -14.74 -2.33 5.60
C TYR A 559 -15.67 -1.42 4.81
N ARG A 560 -16.97 -1.72 4.76
CA ARG A 560 -17.97 -0.84 4.13
C ARG A 560 -18.08 0.51 4.84
N SER A 561 -18.08 0.51 6.18
CA SER A 561 -18.07 1.73 6.98
C SER A 561 -16.80 2.56 6.72
N ASP A 562 -15.63 1.93 6.71
CA ASP A 562 -14.35 2.59 6.41
C ASP A 562 -14.36 3.20 5.00
N ILE A 563 -14.84 2.47 3.98
CA ILE A 563 -14.96 2.98 2.60
C ILE A 563 -15.89 4.20 2.53
N HIS A 564 -17.04 4.17 3.21
CA HIS A 564 -17.92 5.35 3.29
C HIS A 564 -17.23 6.54 3.97
N GLY A 565 -16.46 6.29 5.04
CA GLY A 565 -15.65 7.33 5.71
C GLY A 565 -14.56 7.92 4.80
N TYR A 566 -13.86 7.08 4.03
CA TYR A 566 -12.90 7.53 3.03
C TYR A 566 -13.55 8.39 1.94
N VAL A 567 -14.69 7.95 1.38
CA VAL A 567 -15.42 8.70 0.34
C VAL A 567 -15.89 10.06 0.86
N ALA A 568 -16.39 10.13 2.10
CA ALA A 568 -16.75 11.39 2.73
C ALA A 568 -15.53 12.32 2.90
N GLN A 569 -14.42 11.80 3.41
CA GLN A 569 -13.18 12.56 3.58
C GLN A 569 -12.58 13.05 2.25
N THR A 570 -12.66 12.25 1.18
CA THR A 570 -12.20 12.70 -0.15
C THR A 570 -13.10 13.78 -0.73
N ASN A 571 -14.41 13.70 -0.52
CA ASN A 571 -15.35 14.73 -0.99
C ASN A 571 -15.11 16.06 -0.26
N GLU A 572 -14.94 16.04 1.07
CA GLU A 572 -14.59 17.21 1.87
C GLU A 572 -13.27 17.85 1.38
N ALA A 573 -12.23 17.04 1.13
CA ALA A 573 -10.97 17.52 0.58
C ALA A 573 -11.11 18.13 -0.83
N HIS A 574 -11.97 17.57 -1.69
CA HIS A 574 -12.29 18.14 -3.00
C HIS A 574 -13.08 19.45 -2.90
N GLU A 575 -13.99 19.59 -1.94
CA GLU A 575 -14.72 20.85 -1.69
C GLU A 575 -13.77 21.96 -1.21
N VAL A 576 -12.85 21.66 -0.29
CA VAL A 576 -11.81 22.59 0.16
C VAL A 576 -10.91 23.02 -1.01
N HIS A 577 -10.40 22.08 -1.80
CA HIS A 577 -9.56 22.39 -2.96
C HIS A 577 -10.29 23.23 -4.03
N ASN A 578 -11.58 22.98 -4.24
CA ASN A 578 -12.40 23.80 -5.14
C ASN A 578 -12.63 25.22 -4.60
N ALA A 579 -12.72 25.40 -3.28
CA ALA A 579 -12.76 26.72 -2.65
C ALA A 579 -11.43 27.47 -2.79
N GLU A 580 -10.30 26.80 -2.57
CA GLU A 580 -8.95 27.35 -2.77
C GLU A 580 -8.71 27.77 -4.23
N LEU A 581 -9.06 26.91 -5.20
CA LEU A 581 -8.96 27.25 -6.63
C LEU A 581 -9.79 28.48 -6.99
N LYS A 582 -10.97 28.65 -6.37
CA LYS A 582 -11.81 29.83 -6.57
C LYS A 582 -11.19 31.08 -5.97
N GLU A 583 -10.62 31.01 -4.77
CA GLU A 583 -9.90 32.13 -4.15
C GLU A 583 -8.68 32.55 -5.00
N VAL A 584 -7.90 31.59 -5.50
CA VAL A 584 -6.77 31.84 -6.41
C VAL A 584 -7.25 32.49 -7.71
N HIS A 585 -8.37 32.03 -8.29
CA HIS A 585 -8.97 32.65 -9.47
C HIS A 585 -9.40 34.10 -9.21
N ASP A 586 -10.08 34.36 -8.10
CA ASP A 586 -10.53 35.70 -7.70
C ASP A 586 -9.32 36.63 -7.42
N ALA A 587 -8.23 36.09 -6.85
CA ALA A 587 -6.97 36.82 -6.64
C ALA A 587 -6.28 37.17 -7.98
N LEU A 588 -6.26 36.25 -8.95
CA LEU A 588 -5.72 36.50 -10.29
C LEU A 588 -6.56 37.54 -11.05
N MET A 589 -7.89 37.49 -10.94
CA MET A 589 -8.78 38.51 -11.53
C MET A 589 -8.56 39.90 -10.92
N LYS A 590 -8.37 39.99 -9.60
CA LYS A 590 -8.00 41.25 -8.93
C LYS A 590 -6.63 41.75 -9.38
N LEU A 591 -5.63 40.86 -9.51
CA LEU A 591 -4.30 41.22 -9.97
C LEU A 591 -4.32 41.74 -11.42
N ASN A 592 -5.09 41.12 -12.31
CA ASN A 592 -5.28 41.58 -13.69
C ASN A 592 -5.97 42.96 -13.73
N SER A 593 -7.03 43.17 -12.94
CA SER A 593 -7.68 44.48 -12.80
C SER A 593 -6.71 45.57 -12.30
N ASN A 594 -5.85 45.23 -11.34
CA ASN A 594 -4.81 46.14 -10.84
C ASN A 594 -3.73 46.42 -11.90
N GLN A 595 -3.35 45.45 -12.73
CA GLN A 595 -2.44 45.66 -13.86
C GLN A 595 -3.02 46.62 -14.90
N HIS A 596 -4.31 46.48 -15.25
CA HIS A 596 -4.98 47.43 -16.15
C HIS A 596 -5.09 48.83 -15.54
N THR A 597 -5.37 48.94 -14.24
CA THR A 597 -5.39 50.23 -13.52
C THR A 597 -4.01 50.90 -13.54
N LEU A 598 -2.95 50.12 -13.28
CA LEU A 598 -1.56 50.61 -13.29
C LEU A 598 -1.08 50.97 -14.69
N ALA A 599 -1.45 50.22 -15.71
CA ALA A 599 -1.17 50.58 -17.11
C ALA A 599 -1.85 51.91 -17.47
N GLY A 600 -3.13 52.08 -17.11
CA GLY A 600 -3.86 53.33 -17.28
C GLY A 600 -3.18 54.52 -16.60
N SER A 601 -2.74 54.38 -15.34
CA SER A 601 -2.05 55.48 -14.64
C SER A 601 -0.66 55.78 -15.22
N ILE A 602 0.05 54.79 -15.78
CA ILE A 602 1.32 55.02 -16.49
C ILE A 602 1.10 55.78 -17.80
N ASP A 603 0.06 55.43 -18.57
CA ASP A 603 -0.23 56.13 -19.83
C ASP A 603 -0.80 57.55 -19.58
N GLU A 604 -1.54 57.75 -18.48
CA GLU A 604 -1.92 59.08 -17.97
C GLU A 604 -0.67 59.92 -17.63
N TRP A 605 0.26 59.39 -16.82
CA TRP A 605 1.51 60.08 -16.48
C TRP A 605 2.39 60.37 -17.70
N ARG A 606 2.38 59.51 -18.72
CA ARG A 606 3.07 59.74 -19.99
C ARG A 606 2.40 60.84 -20.81
N SER A 607 1.08 60.89 -20.84
CA SER A 607 0.30 61.94 -21.50
C SER A 607 0.56 63.29 -20.83
N ASP A 608 0.42 63.36 -19.51
CA ASP A 608 0.65 64.58 -18.73
C ASP A 608 2.10 65.06 -18.83
N GLY A 609 3.06 64.15 -18.65
CA GLY A 609 4.49 64.46 -18.79
C GLY A 609 4.87 64.91 -20.21
N ALA A 610 4.25 64.36 -21.26
CA ALA A 610 4.44 64.83 -22.62
C ALA A 610 3.82 66.23 -22.84
N GLY A 611 2.66 66.51 -22.23
CA GLY A 611 2.02 67.83 -22.23
C GLY A 611 2.87 68.89 -21.54
N ASP A 612 3.39 68.59 -20.35
CA ASP A 612 4.28 69.46 -19.59
C ASP A 612 5.59 69.73 -20.32
N LEU A 613 6.20 68.69 -20.93
CA LEU A 613 7.40 68.87 -21.76
C LEU A 613 7.12 69.71 -23.00
N ALA A 614 5.97 69.56 -23.65
CA ALA A 614 5.56 70.41 -24.77
C ALA A 614 5.35 71.88 -24.34
N LEU A 615 4.76 72.11 -23.16
CA LEU A 615 4.60 73.44 -22.57
C LEU A 615 5.95 74.07 -22.22
N LEU A 616 6.87 73.30 -21.62
CA LEU A 616 8.24 73.75 -21.34
C LEU A 616 9.01 74.06 -22.62
N ALA A 617 8.92 73.22 -23.65
CA ALA A 617 9.53 73.46 -24.95
C ALA A 617 9.00 74.75 -25.59
N ALA A 618 7.68 74.97 -25.61
CA ALA A 618 7.07 76.20 -26.10
C ALA A 618 7.51 77.44 -25.28
N ARG A 619 7.70 77.29 -23.96
CA ARG A 619 8.20 78.36 -23.09
C ARG A 619 9.67 78.68 -23.34
N ILE A 620 10.51 77.67 -23.57
CA ILE A 620 11.92 77.85 -23.95
C ILE A 620 12.02 78.52 -25.31
N GLU A 621 11.29 78.03 -26.32
CA GLU A 621 11.23 78.65 -27.65
C GLU A 621 10.69 80.10 -27.61
N GLY A 622 9.78 80.39 -26.67
CA GLY A 622 9.36 81.76 -26.34
C GLY A 622 10.51 82.60 -25.80
N LEU A 623 11.22 82.11 -24.78
CA LEU A 623 12.38 82.81 -24.19
C LEU A 623 13.53 83.01 -25.20
N GLU A 624 13.79 82.05 -26.08
CA GLU A 624 14.78 82.17 -27.16
C GLU A 624 14.40 83.28 -28.15
N ARG A 625 13.13 83.36 -28.57
CA ARG A 625 12.64 84.47 -29.39
C ARG A 625 12.77 85.82 -28.68
N GLU A 626 12.52 85.88 -27.37
CA GLU A 626 12.66 87.11 -26.60
C GLU A 626 14.13 87.51 -26.37
N ALA A 627 15.02 86.54 -26.13
CA ALA A 627 16.45 86.74 -26.02
C ALA A 627 17.12 87.13 -27.37
N GLY A 628 16.53 86.72 -28.49
CA GLY A 628 16.94 87.16 -29.83
C GLY A 628 16.62 88.64 -30.13
N ARG A 629 15.56 89.21 -29.52
CA ARG A 629 15.15 90.61 -29.74
C ARG A 629 16.26 91.63 -29.47
N PRO A 630 17.00 91.62 -28.35
CA PRO A 630 18.09 92.57 -28.12
C PRO A 630 19.25 92.39 -29.10
N MET A 631 19.57 91.17 -29.57
CA MET A 631 20.58 90.99 -30.62
C MET A 631 20.12 91.57 -31.96
N ALA A 632 18.89 91.30 -32.39
CA ALA A 632 18.33 91.91 -33.60
C ALA A 632 18.27 93.45 -33.48
N LEU A 633 17.96 93.98 -32.29
CA LEU A 633 17.99 95.42 -32.03
C LEU A 633 19.42 95.97 -32.13
N LEU A 634 20.42 95.31 -31.55
CA LEU A 634 21.83 95.68 -31.69
C LEU A 634 22.31 95.62 -33.14
N GLU A 635 21.88 94.64 -33.92
CA GLU A 635 22.17 94.53 -35.36
C GLU A 635 21.54 95.69 -36.15
N THR A 636 20.28 96.05 -35.87
CA THR A 636 19.68 97.24 -36.50
C THR A 636 20.36 98.54 -36.09
N LEU A 637 20.85 98.65 -34.84
CA LEU A 637 21.64 99.79 -34.38
C LEU A 637 23.03 99.84 -35.04
N SER A 638 23.72 98.71 -35.21
CA SER A 638 25.02 98.66 -35.88
C SER A 638 24.88 99.01 -37.37
N ALA A 639 23.90 98.43 -38.07
CA ALA A 639 23.61 98.77 -39.47
C ALA A 639 23.20 100.25 -39.65
N ASN A 640 22.51 100.85 -38.67
CA ASN A 640 22.22 102.29 -38.67
C ASN A 640 23.49 103.12 -38.40
N MET A 641 24.35 102.70 -37.48
CA MET A 641 25.64 103.35 -37.21
C MET A 641 26.59 103.28 -38.42
N GLU A 642 26.63 102.16 -39.13
CA GLU A 642 27.38 102.00 -40.38
C GLU A 642 26.83 102.89 -41.49
N ASN A 643 25.50 102.99 -41.65
CA ASN A 643 24.89 103.92 -42.59
C ASN A 643 25.19 105.39 -42.22
N MET A 644 25.14 105.75 -40.94
CA MET A 644 25.53 107.08 -40.45
C MET A 644 27.01 107.38 -40.66
N HIS A 645 27.89 106.39 -40.43
CA HIS A 645 29.32 106.50 -40.70
C HIS A 645 29.55 106.69 -42.20
N ARG A 646 28.95 105.86 -43.06
CA ARG A 646 28.99 105.98 -44.51
C ARG A 646 28.49 107.34 -45.00
N LEU A 647 27.35 107.84 -44.51
CA LEU A 647 26.84 109.17 -44.86
C LEU A 647 27.78 110.29 -44.39
N THR A 648 28.45 110.11 -43.26
CA THR A 648 29.45 111.06 -42.74
C THR A 648 30.72 111.05 -43.60
N VAL A 649 31.21 109.88 -43.97
CA VAL A 649 32.34 109.66 -44.88
C VAL A 649 32.02 110.19 -46.28
N GLU A 650 30.83 109.94 -46.83
CA GLU A 650 30.38 110.51 -48.09
C GLU A 650 30.26 112.04 -48.03
N ARG A 651 29.79 112.63 -46.92
CA ARG A 651 29.82 114.09 -46.73
C ARG A 651 31.25 114.62 -46.63
N TYR A 652 32.14 113.91 -45.94
CA TYR A 652 33.55 114.26 -45.79
C TYR A 652 34.25 114.25 -47.16
N HIS A 653 34.14 113.16 -47.92
CA HIS A 653 34.65 113.06 -49.29
C HIS A 653 34.01 114.08 -50.24
N ARG A 654 32.72 114.41 -50.10
CA ARG A 654 32.11 115.50 -50.91
C ARG A 654 32.72 116.86 -50.59
N ARG A 655 32.97 117.17 -49.32
CA ARG A 655 33.59 118.44 -48.89
C ARG A 655 35.09 118.51 -49.22
N ASN A 656 35.78 117.37 -49.13
CA ASN A 656 37.21 117.25 -49.38
C ASN A 656 37.57 116.74 -50.78
N ARG A 657 36.61 116.66 -51.71
CA ARG A 657 36.82 116.16 -53.07
C ARG A 657 37.90 116.95 -53.83
N PHE A 658 37.97 118.26 -53.57
CA PHE A 658 39.01 119.13 -54.10
C PHE A 658 40.40 118.77 -53.54
N TRP A 659 40.51 118.49 -52.23
CA TRP A 659 41.76 118.08 -51.59
C TRP A 659 42.26 116.72 -52.12
N TYR A 660 41.37 115.73 -52.27
CA TYR A 660 41.70 114.46 -52.93
C TYR A 660 42.19 114.63 -54.37
N TRP A 661 41.56 115.52 -55.14
CA TRP A 661 41.98 115.79 -56.52
C TRP A 661 43.36 116.47 -56.58
N LEU A 662 43.71 117.28 -55.58
CA LEU A 662 44.96 118.04 -55.54
C LEU A 662 46.16 117.22 -55.00
N PHE A 663 45.93 116.33 -54.03
CA PHE A 663 46.98 115.58 -53.33
C PHE A 663 46.94 114.06 -53.53
N GLY A 664 45.89 113.51 -54.15
CA GLY A 664 45.72 112.06 -54.37
C GLY A 664 45.30 111.26 -53.13
N THR A 665 45.41 111.82 -51.92
CA THR A 665 45.13 111.16 -50.64
C THR A 665 44.36 112.09 -49.68
N ASP A 666 43.57 111.53 -48.75
CA ASP A 666 42.93 112.32 -47.66
C ASP A 666 43.96 112.99 -46.74
N ASP A 667 45.10 112.32 -46.51
CA ASP A 667 46.17 112.83 -45.65
C ASP A 667 47.05 113.83 -46.40
N TRP A 668 46.53 115.04 -46.56
CA TRP A 668 47.26 116.18 -47.11
C TRP A 668 48.49 116.55 -46.29
N VAL A 669 48.56 116.18 -45.00
CA VAL A 669 49.72 116.45 -44.13
C VAL A 669 50.85 115.48 -44.48
N ALA A 670 50.57 114.18 -44.56
CA ALA A 670 51.55 113.19 -45.02
C ALA A 670 52.02 113.45 -46.46
N ALA A 671 51.12 113.87 -47.36
CA ALA A 671 51.45 114.20 -48.75
C ALA A 671 52.32 115.47 -48.87
N SER A 672 52.12 116.48 -48.01
CA SER A 672 52.87 117.75 -48.08
C SER A 672 54.17 117.76 -47.25
N TRP A 673 54.34 116.83 -46.29
CA TRP A 673 55.56 116.72 -45.47
C TRP A 673 56.16 115.28 -45.39
N PRO A 674 56.54 114.63 -46.51
CA PRO A 674 57.05 113.25 -46.50
C PRO A 674 58.30 113.04 -45.62
N SER A 675 59.12 114.09 -45.47
CA SER A 675 60.35 114.04 -44.66
C SER A 675 60.11 114.13 -43.15
N GLN A 676 58.91 114.50 -42.68
CA GLN A 676 58.57 114.48 -41.26
C GLN A 676 57.81 113.21 -40.87
N SER A 677 56.88 112.71 -41.69
CA SER A 677 56.19 111.44 -41.40
C SER A 677 57.18 110.27 -41.28
N ALA A 678 58.06 110.10 -42.28
CA ALA A 678 59.11 109.07 -42.25
C ALA A 678 60.07 109.22 -41.06
N ARG A 679 60.33 110.46 -40.61
CA ARG A 679 61.16 110.72 -39.43
C ARG A 679 60.44 110.38 -38.12
N ILE A 680 59.14 110.68 -38.01
CA ILE A 680 58.32 110.36 -36.84
C ILE A 680 58.06 108.85 -36.75
N GLU A 681 57.93 108.15 -37.88
CA GLU A 681 57.89 106.69 -37.91
C GLU A 681 59.23 106.07 -37.51
N ALA A 682 60.37 106.63 -37.95
CA ALA A 682 61.69 106.21 -37.49
C ALA A 682 61.89 106.47 -35.97
N GLU A 683 61.47 107.62 -35.45
CA GLU A 683 61.49 107.93 -34.02
C GLU A 683 60.53 107.02 -33.22
N ARG A 684 59.35 106.67 -33.75
CA ARG A 684 58.44 105.68 -33.14
C ARG A 684 59.01 104.26 -33.15
N ALA A 685 59.62 103.83 -34.25
CA ALA A 685 60.26 102.52 -34.34
C ALA A 685 61.38 102.40 -33.29
N ALA A 686 62.23 103.43 -33.17
CA ALA A 686 63.29 103.51 -32.17
C ALA A 686 62.79 103.65 -30.71
N LEU A 687 61.53 104.01 -30.49
CA LEU A 687 60.88 104.01 -29.17
C LEU A 687 60.11 102.70 -28.87
N SER A 688 59.98 101.81 -29.86
CA SER A 688 59.31 100.50 -29.73
C SER A 688 60.28 99.32 -29.61
N SER A 689 61.58 99.59 -29.73
CA SER A 689 62.71 98.68 -29.47
C SER A 689 63.40 99.02 -28.15
#